data_AF-A0A914VLL8-F1
#
_entry.id   AF-A0A914VLL8-F1
#
_cell.length_a   1.000
_cell.length_b   1.000
_cell.length_c   1.000
_cell.angle_alpha   90.00
_cell.angle_beta   90.00
_cell.angle_gamma   90.00
#
_symmetry.space_group_name_H-M   'P 1'
#
loop_
_entity.id
_entity.type
_entity.pdbx_description
1 polymer ?
#
loop_
_entity_poly.entity_id
_entity_poly.type
_entity_poly.pdbx_seq_one_letter_code
_entity_poly.pdbx_strand_id
1 'polypeptide(L)'
;MGFRTVPIEIGSRYTDESWSQQLMTVNEFVDRFMRKERSEIGYLAQHRLFTQIPHLLSAVIVPDYCLLLCEREEDVDLNIWFGPAQTVSPLHTDPRHNLFCQVVGRKFIRLIPPCDSDKVYANEDGILTNTSRVVDAEHWDERAFPLFAQAQHFDCIVNAGEALFIPKGWWHYPKLDERLFAVCWRDGRVERPAAGGAQRSRFPRSRFSARLFFDFSPDGGHVTPTTIGLSAQSSLSGASSSAASLLIAAMPDTTASVLRPPDAFTPATDLRVVRWAGASLLLVGLVWLVDCLALYFITTGYHSSELYEARWMPAALPVTGALCILFSITLSKVVFAAMGIAAQYSIGSCLITLLVNVVDLVQAVGRLEHAARPGHRTGQVMFIQVCLCMCIISVIGLAVSGALLWRLQLMATWHFESQTLPSKQRQTLQILSGMQTGLAVFSIYVTSQILTLKTTYIQSYMVQEIFCAILLLVLTVMQTGILGVCNKLLLRVVVIANVAQFIQELSHAWTAYYVSLYLHSTGVKIAGGLHYDQVIMTLNFLVHCSRMVMCGYTAWSLSVCLGLKVLKTRMALDYDRRVIVFAAGIAACSLLLGTCHVVLDMIYATMEHVYRTLLASTGIAVFYSNLIGITFSLFIRSRCLVWLAIVAVFSLLMSVSSVHALYIYLQTTFTRKLLENLKNLGFEGTVPSILHFFEAILALAGLIIGILAGAYCLRLLKMESAYRKKGGNMFWPMRLLRIFGMINLFLTVTELLFIFQVKLNWKFTDAAVNYGVLDSISMLATCFLQLWVTHPNNLHFQWPLLVLVLQLFAEALTTIGFLSAQTNYVQMMLTFYRVQQQSGYGGQKVRDVFPIDQIGFVMAGHFIQAIQWALVTASLIAAAVAQERIDEAEVLPIPSVEAGCLNQAFDSRVVDEHISTISYTPTQSSVTIDPSATVK
;
A
#
# COMPACT_ATOMS: atom_id res chain seq x y z
N MET A 1 -5.85 22.64 -30.92
CA MET A 1 -7.27 23.08 -31.07
C MET A 1 -7.53 23.65 -32.47
N GLY A 2 -6.73 24.61 -32.96
CA GLY A 2 -6.98 25.38 -34.19
C GLY A 2 -7.36 24.62 -35.47
N PHE A 3 -6.71 23.50 -35.78
CA PHE A 3 -6.95 22.75 -37.03
C PHE A 3 -8.15 21.78 -36.98
N ARG A 4 -8.92 21.74 -35.89
CA ARG A 4 -10.07 20.84 -35.77
C ARG A 4 -11.29 21.46 -36.44
N THR A 5 -12.00 20.68 -37.25
CA THR A 5 -13.25 21.09 -37.88
C THR A 5 -14.39 21.09 -36.86
N VAL A 6 -15.14 22.18 -36.81
CA VAL A 6 -16.25 22.41 -35.88
C VAL A 6 -17.47 22.96 -36.65
N PRO A 7 -18.69 22.63 -36.22
CA PRO A 7 -19.91 23.21 -36.78
C PRO A 7 -20.12 24.63 -36.22
N ILE A 8 -20.27 25.60 -37.11
CA ILE A 8 -20.53 27.00 -36.78
C ILE A 8 -21.90 27.39 -37.32
N GLU A 9 -22.76 27.89 -36.45
CA GLU A 9 -24.01 28.55 -36.79
C GLU A 9 -23.72 29.96 -37.29
N ILE A 10 -24.28 30.35 -38.42
CA ILE A 10 -24.08 31.66 -39.06
C ILE A 10 -25.44 32.33 -39.23
N GLY A 11 -25.60 33.51 -38.64
CA GLY A 11 -26.86 34.24 -38.59
C GLY A 11 -27.10 34.87 -37.22
N SER A 12 -28.12 35.72 -37.08
CA SER A 12 -28.39 36.41 -35.82
C SER A 12 -28.96 35.45 -34.77
N ARG A 13 -29.88 34.57 -35.18
CA ARG A 13 -30.56 33.56 -34.36
C ARG A 13 -30.90 32.33 -35.21
N TYR A 14 -30.99 31.15 -34.60
CA TYR A 14 -31.36 29.90 -35.31
C TYR A 14 -32.83 29.83 -35.76
N THR A 15 -33.63 30.83 -35.39
CA THR A 15 -35.02 31.00 -35.83
C THR A 15 -35.15 31.80 -37.11
N ASP A 16 -34.07 32.40 -37.62
CA ASP A 16 -34.11 33.27 -38.81
C ASP A 16 -34.02 32.45 -40.11
N GLU A 17 -34.74 32.86 -41.17
CA GLU A 17 -34.66 32.20 -42.49
C GLU A 17 -33.26 32.27 -43.12
N SER A 18 -32.46 33.28 -42.75
CA SER A 18 -31.08 33.44 -43.20
C SER A 18 -30.06 32.62 -42.39
N TRP A 19 -30.50 31.87 -41.38
CA TRP A 19 -29.61 31.03 -40.58
C TRP A 19 -29.08 29.86 -41.40
N SER A 20 -27.79 29.57 -41.25
CA SER A 20 -27.16 28.41 -41.85
C SER A 20 -26.11 27.82 -40.91
N GLN A 21 -25.72 26.57 -41.15
CA GLN A 21 -24.62 25.92 -40.44
C GLN A 21 -23.50 25.57 -41.42
N GLN A 22 -22.26 25.92 -41.10
CA GLN A 22 -21.09 25.60 -41.92
C GLN A 22 -20.03 24.88 -41.08
N LEU A 23 -19.35 23.92 -41.69
CA LEU A 23 -18.17 23.28 -41.12
C LEU A 23 -16.93 24.10 -41.48
N MET A 24 -16.15 24.50 -40.49
CA MET A 24 -14.86 25.15 -40.69
C MET A 24 -13.91 24.80 -39.56
N THR A 25 -12.62 25.08 -39.71
CA THR A 25 -11.66 24.89 -38.64
C THR A 25 -11.84 25.93 -37.52
N VAL A 26 -11.42 25.60 -36.30
CA VAL A 26 -11.42 26.57 -35.18
C VAL A 26 -10.60 27.82 -35.53
N ASN A 27 -9.50 27.69 -36.27
CA ASN A 27 -8.71 28.84 -36.72
C ASN A 27 -9.51 29.74 -37.68
N GLU A 28 -10.16 29.15 -38.69
CA GLU A 28 -11.01 29.91 -39.62
C GLU A 28 -12.17 30.58 -38.90
N PHE A 29 -12.80 29.91 -37.93
CA PHE A 29 -13.83 30.50 -37.08
C PHE A 29 -13.32 31.73 -36.32
N VAL A 30 -12.17 31.60 -35.64
CA VAL A 30 -11.56 32.71 -34.89
C VAL A 30 -11.17 33.87 -35.81
N ASP A 31 -10.58 33.58 -36.96
CA ASP A 31 -10.17 34.61 -37.92
C ASP A 31 -11.36 35.33 -38.56
N ARG A 32 -12.42 34.59 -38.87
CA ARG A 32 -13.60 35.12 -39.58
C ARG A 32 -14.56 35.87 -38.66
N PHE A 33 -14.83 35.34 -37.46
CA PHE A 33 -15.91 35.83 -36.59
C PHE A 33 -15.45 36.42 -35.26
N MET A 34 -14.22 36.14 -34.80
CA MET A 34 -13.73 36.64 -33.51
C MET A 34 -12.73 37.80 -33.64
N ARG A 35 -11.91 37.83 -34.70
CA ARG A 35 -10.85 38.84 -34.90
C ARG A 35 -11.28 40.05 -35.73
N LYS A 36 -12.11 39.86 -36.76
CA LYS A 36 -12.59 40.95 -37.65
C LYS A 36 -13.97 41.40 -37.20
N GLU A 37 -14.17 42.70 -37.01
CA GLU A 37 -15.52 43.28 -36.85
C GLU A 37 -16.26 43.15 -38.19
N ARG A 38 -17.19 42.19 -38.26
CA ARG A 38 -18.06 41.95 -39.41
C ARG A 38 -19.51 42.00 -38.93
N SER A 39 -20.43 42.30 -39.85
CA SER A 39 -21.87 42.33 -39.60
C SER A 39 -22.49 40.94 -39.40
N GLU A 40 -21.80 39.87 -39.81
CA GLU A 40 -22.28 38.49 -39.73
C GLU A 40 -21.79 37.81 -38.44
N ILE A 41 -22.71 37.24 -37.66
CA ILE A 41 -22.42 36.56 -36.39
C ILE A 41 -22.20 35.07 -36.66
N GLY A 42 -21.09 34.54 -36.15
CA GLY A 42 -20.78 33.11 -36.14
C GLY A 42 -20.76 32.57 -34.72
N TYR A 43 -21.42 31.44 -34.46
CA TYR A 43 -21.52 30.85 -33.13
C TYR A 43 -21.24 29.35 -33.15
N LEU A 44 -20.24 28.92 -32.39
CA LEU A 44 -20.02 27.51 -32.08
C LEU A 44 -20.91 27.16 -30.90
N ALA A 45 -22.09 26.64 -31.18
CA ALA A 45 -23.10 26.30 -30.19
C ALA A 45 -23.22 24.79 -29.99
N GLN A 46 -23.49 24.38 -28.75
CA GLN A 46 -23.91 23.01 -28.40
C GLN A 46 -22.98 21.88 -28.91
N HIS A 47 -21.68 22.16 -29.05
CA HIS A 47 -20.74 21.18 -29.59
C HIS A 47 -20.04 20.39 -28.49
N ARG A 48 -19.88 19.08 -28.67
CA ARG A 48 -19.16 18.18 -27.74
C ARG A 48 -17.66 18.25 -27.95
N LEU A 49 -17.07 19.44 -27.83
CA LEU A 49 -15.66 19.68 -28.17
C LEU A 49 -14.71 18.86 -27.29
N PHE A 50 -15.08 18.58 -26.04
CA PHE A 50 -14.29 17.75 -25.12
C PHE A 50 -14.17 16.30 -25.58
N THR A 51 -15.19 15.75 -26.23
CA THR A 51 -15.12 14.43 -26.87
C THR A 51 -14.21 14.46 -28.09
N GLN A 52 -14.27 15.53 -28.89
CA GLN A 52 -13.42 15.70 -30.08
C GLN A 52 -11.95 15.99 -29.73
N ILE A 53 -11.70 16.65 -28.60
CA ILE A 53 -10.37 17.03 -28.11
C ILE A 53 -10.25 16.66 -26.61
N PRO A 54 -10.02 15.37 -26.27
CA PRO A 54 -10.01 14.90 -24.89
C PRO A 54 -8.98 15.58 -23.98
N HIS A 55 -7.90 16.11 -24.55
CA HIS A 55 -6.88 16.86 -23.81
C HIS A 55 -7.45 18.09 -23.08
N LEU A 56 -8.54 18.68 -23.59
CA LEU A 56 -9.21 19.81 -22.95
C LEU A 56 -9.93 19.42 -21.64
N LEU A 57 -10.19 18.13 -21.40
CA LEU A 57 -10.76 17.66 -20.14
C LEU A 57 -9.82 17.91 -18.95
N SER A 58 -8.52 18.05 -19.18
CA SER A 58 -7.58 18.44 -18.10
C SER A 58 -7.78 19.87 -17.59
N ALA A 59 -8.49 20.72 -18.36
CA ALA A 59 -8.72 22.12 -18.04
C ALA A 59 -10.10 22.38 -17.40
N VAL A 60 -10.94 21.35 -17.26
CA VAL A 60 -12.29 21.46 -16.69
C VAL A 60 -12.54 20.31 -15.71
N ILE A 61 -13.39 20.54 -14.71
CA ILE A 61 -13.81 19.51 -13.74
C ILE A 61 -15.32 19.37 -13.78
N VAL A 62 -15.83 18.15 -13.67
CA VAL A 62 -17.26 17.90 -13.46
C VAL A 62 -17.60 18.42 -12.07
N PRO A 63 -18.52 19.39 -11.91
CA PRO A 63 -18.89 19.86 -10.59
C PRO A 63 -19.57 18.75 -9.79
N ASP A 64 -19.18 18.57 -8.53
CA ASP A 64 -19.70 17.50 -7.65
C ASP A 64 -21.24 17.48 -7.56
N TYR A 65 -21.88 18.64 -7.72
CA TYR A 65 -23.35 18.76 -7.76
C TYR A 65 -24.02 17.92 -8.85
N CYS A 66 -23.34 17.67 -9.98
CA CYS A 66 -23.84 16.82 -11.05
C CYS A 66 -23.98 15.35 -10.60
N LEU A 67 -23.15 14.91 -9.66
CA LEU A 67 -23.16 13.54 -9.12
C LEU A 67 -24.31 13.28 -8.13
N LEU A 68 -25.08 14.31 -7.77
CA LEU A 68 -26.32 14.13 -7.03
C LEU A 68 -27.43 13.51 -7.90
N LEU A 69 -27.34 13.68 -9.22
CA LEU A 69 -28.34 13.22 -10.20
C LEU A 69 -27.79 12.09 -11.10
N CYS A 70 -26.46 12.04 -11.30
CA CYS A 70 -25.78 11.01 -12.08
C CYS A 70 -25.07 9.97 -11.19
N GLU A 71 -25.08 8.69 -11.58
CA GLU A 71 -24.32 7.63 -10.87
C GLU A 71 -22.80 7.69 -11.16
N ARG A 72 -22.40 8.23 -12.31
CA ARG A 72 -21.00 8.35 -12.76
C ARG A 72 -20.75 9.66 -13.50
N GLU A 73 -19.53 10.17 -13.45
CA GLU A 73 -19.09 11.38 -14.19
C GLU A 73 -19.24 11.24 -15.72
N GLU A 74 -19.05 10.01 -16.24
CA GLU A 74 -19.17 9.68 -17.66
C GLU A 74 -20.58 9.86 -18.22
N ASP A 75 -21.59 9.88 -17.34
CA ASP A 75 -22.99 10.05 -17.73
C ASP A 75 -23.35 11.54 -17.95
N VAL A 76 -22.40 12.47 -17.74
CA VAL A 76 -22.62 13.91 -17.93
C VAL A 76 -22.19 14.37 -19.32
N ASP A 77 -23.15 14.90 -20.09
CA ASP A 77 -22.89 15.50 -21.40
C ASP A 77 -22.20 16.86 -21.25
N LEU A 78 -21.07 16.98 -21.94
CA LEU A 78 -20.19 18.14 -21.93
C LEU A 78 -20.24 18.90 -23.25
N ASN A 79 -20.79 20.11 -23.22
CA ASN A 79 -20.89 20.97 -24.39
C ASN A 79 -20.12 22.28 -24.17
N ILE A 80 -19.72 22.90 -25.29
CA ILE A 80 -19.13 24.23 -25.32
C ILE A 80 -20.00 25.21 -26.13
N TRP A 81 -19.98 26.47 -25.69
CA TRP A 81 -20.48 27.61 -26.46
C TRP A 81 -19.35 28.62 -26.62
N PHE A 82 -19.03 28.96 -27.86
CA PHE A 82 -17.94 29.87 -28.20
C PHE A 82 -18.40 30.82 -29.31
N GLY A 83 -18.44 32.13 -29.02
CA GLY A 83 -18.95 33.13 -29.95
C GLY A 83 -18.54 34.57 -29.59
N PRO A 84 -18.72 35.51 -30.54
CA PRO A 84 -18.50 36.93 -30.32
C PRO A 84 -19.61 37.55 -29.44
N ALA A 85 -19.46 38.81 -29.06
CA ALA A 85 -20.52 39.55 -28.38
C ALA A 85 -21.78 39.62 -29.27
N GLN A 86 -22.96 39.82 -28.66
CA GLN A 86 -24.28 39.91 -29.34
C GLN A 86 -24.85 38.60 -29.90
N THR A 87 -24.20 37.45 -29.73
CA THR A 87 -24.83 36.17 -30.01
C THR A 87 -26.03 35.94 -29.09
N VAL A 88 -27.17 35.59 -29.67
CA VAL A 88 -28.43 35.33 -28.95
C VAL A 88 -28.86 33.90 -29.20
N SER A 89 -29.17 33.17 -28.13
CA SER A 89 -29.97 31.95 -28.24
C SER A 89 -31.43 32.33 -27.89
N PRO A 90 -32.38 32.18 -28.85
CA PRO A 90 -33.81 32.35 -28.58
C PRO A 90 -34.28 31.65 -27.29
N LEU A 91 -35.37 32.16 -26.70
CA LEU A 91 -35.92 31.62 -25.46
C LEU A 91 -36.38 30.17 -25.68
N HIS A 92 -35.79 29.22 -24.96
CA HIS A 92 -36.06 27.79 -25.15
C HIS A 92 -35.98 26.99 -23.85
N THR A 93 -36.40 25.72 -23.91
CA THR A 93 -36.24 24.75 -22.82
C THR A 93 -35.30 23.63 -23.23
N ASP A 94 -34.58 23.10 -22.24
CA ASP A 94 -33.75 21.90 -22.39
C ASP A 94 -34.44 20.69 -21.71
N PRO A 95 -34.30 19.47 -22.27
CA PRO A 95 -34.90 18.26 -21.71
C PRO A 95 -34.17 17.71 -20.47
N ARG A 96 -33.10 18.38 -20.01
CA ARG A 96 -32.19 17.92 -18.95
C ARG A 96 -31.90 19.06 -17.97
N HIS A 97 -31.48 18.70 -16.76
CA HIS A 97 -30.86 19.66 -15.85
C HIS A 97 -29.54 20.15 -16.44
N ASN A 98 -29.24 21.43 -16.25
CA ASN A 98 -28.08 22.08 -16.82
C ASN A 98 -27.34 22.87 -15.73
N LEU A 99 -26.01 22.70 -15.66
CA LEU A 99 -25.13 23.59 -14.92
C LEU A 99 -24.26 24.36 -15.93
N PHE A 100 -24.59 25.63 -16.13
CA PHE A 100 -23.96 26.51 -17.09
C PHE A 100 -22.78 27.25 -16.44
N CYS A 101 -21.55 26.89 -16.80
CA CYS A 101 -20.33 27.48 -16.24
C CYS A 101 -19.70 28.47 -17.23
N GLN A 102 -19.51 29.70 -16.78
CA GLN A 102 -18.95 30.78 -17.59
C GLN A 102 -17.42 30.85 -17.41
N VAL A 103 -16.64 30.75 -18.49
CA VAL A 103 -15.16 30.74 -18.40
C VAL A 103 -14.56 32.07 -18.85
N VAL A 104 -15.08 32.65 -19.94
CA VAL A 104 -14.60 33.94 -20.48
C VAL A 104 -15.79 34.82 -20.82
N GLY A 105 -15.73 36.12 -20.47
CA GLY A 105 -16.79 37.09 -20.74
C GLY A 105 -17.97 36.98 -19.78
N ARG A 106 -19.07 37.67 -20.14
CA ARG A 106 -20.29 37.77 -19.35
C ARG A 106 -21.52 37.44 -20.19
N LYS A 107 -22.51 36.81 -19.55
CA LYS A 107 -23.74 36.37 -20.24
C LYS A 107 -24.98 36.80 -19.48
N PHE A 108 -25.87 37.51 -20.14
CA PHE A 108 -27.21 37.76 -19.64
C PHE A 108 -28.07 36.50 -19.85
N ILE A 109 -28.77 36.06 -18.81
CA ILE A 109 -29.70 34.94 -18.86
C ILE A 109 -31.00 35.35 -18.15
N ARG A 110 -32.11 35.27 -18.90
CA ARG A 110 -33.48 35.35 -18.37
C ARG A 110 -34.06 33.95 -18.22
N LEU A 111 -34.58 33.63 -17.03
CA LEU A 111 -35.19 32.36 -16.68
C LEU A 111 -36.70 32.52 -16.42
N ILE A 112 -37.54 31.69 -17.05
CA ILE A 112 -38.99 31.65 -16.84
C ILE A 112 -39.38 30.23 -16.37
N PRO A 113 -40.16 30.09 -15.27
CA PRO A 113 -40.51 28.79 -14.73
C PRO A 113 -41.48 28.03 -15.65
N PRO A 114 -41.47 26.68 -15.65
CA PRO A 114 -42.34 25.87 -16.49
C PRO A 114 -43.84 26.13 -16.28
N CYS A 115 -44.24 26.62 -15.09
CA CYS A 115 -45.65 26.95 -14.80
C CYS A 115 -46.19 28.13 -15.62
N ASP A 116 -45.31 28.93 -16.23
CA ASP A 116 -45.67 30.04 -17.09
C ASP A 116 -45.43 29.72 -18.58
N SER A 117 -45.31 28.43 -18.95
CA SER A 117 -45.09 28.01 -20.35
C SER A 117 -46.18 28.50 -21.31
N ASP A 118 -47.43 28.60 -20.84
CA ASP A 118 -48.55 29.08 -21.66
C ASP A 118 -48.42 30.58 -22.01
N LYS A 119 -47.58 31.32 -21.29
CA LYS A 119 -47.35 32.75 -21.47
C LYS A 119 -46.16 33.07 -22.36
N VAL A 120 -45.35 32.07 -22.72
CA VAL A 120 -44.13 32.26 -23.54
C VAL A 120 -44.31 31.89 -25.01
N TYR A 121 -45.52 31.55 -25.45
CA TYR A 121 -45.83 31.33 -26.87
C TYR A 121 -44.86 30.36 -27.56
N ALA A 122 -44.75 29.13 -27.04
CA ALA A 122 -43.97 28.07 -27.68
C ALA A 122 -44.42 27.85 -29.14
N ASN A 123 -43.50 27.42 -30.01
CA ASN A 123 -43.89 26.99 -31.36
C ASN A 123 -44.83 25.79 -31.27
N GLU A 124 -45.94 25.84 -32.01
CA GLU A 124 -46.99 24.82 -31.97
C GLU A 124 -46.66 23.60 -32.85
N ASP A 125 -45.89 23.80 -33.94
CA ASP A 125 -45.57 22.78 -34.94
C ASP A 125 -44.07 22.74 -35.29
N GLY A 126 -43.59 21.57 -35.72
CA GLY A 126 -42.24 21.37 -36.26
C GLY A 126 -41.19 20.88 -35.25
N ILE A 127 -39.91 21.11 -35.54
CA ILE A 127 -38.76 20.61 -34.75
C ILE A 127 -38.42 21.53 -33.56
N LEU A 128 -38.94 22.77 -33.55
CA LEU A 128 -38.60 23.82 -32.58
C LEU A 128 -39.70 24.07 -31.53
N THR A 129 -40.48 23.05 -31.18
CA THR A 129 -41.58 23.15 -30.19
C THR A 129 -41.11 23.50 -28.78
N ASN A 130 -39.83 23.29 -28.48
CA ASN A 130 -39.20 23.70 -27.23
C ASN A 130 -38.66 25.15 -27.26
N THR A 131 -38.87 25.90 -28.36
CA THR A 131 -38.44 27.29 -28.55
C THR A 131 -39.67 28.21 -28.63
N SER A 132 -39.55 29.40 -28.05
CA SER A 132 -40.57 30.44 -28.03
C SER A 132 -40.63 31.22 -29.35
N ARG A 133 -41.82 31.67 -29.73
CA ARG A 133 -42.07 32.65 -30.80
C ARG A 133 -41.68 34.07 -30.40
N VAL A 134 -41.47 34.33 -29.11
CA VAL A 134 -40.94 35.59 -28.60
C VAL A 134 -39.44 35.63 -28.89
N VAL A 135 -39.09 36.24 -30.02
CA VAL A 135 -37.71 36.22 -30.55
C VAL A 135 -36.76 37.07 -29.70
N ASP A 136 -37.24 38.20 -29.18
CA ASP A 136 -36.49 39.06 -28.27
C ASP A 136 -37.22 39.15 -26.93
N ALA A 137 -36.68 38.46 -25.92
CA ALA A 137 -37.30 38.42 -24.61
C ALA A 137 -37.14 39.74 -23.84
N GLU A 138 -36.19 40.62 -24.23
CA GLU A 138 -35.99 41.93 -23.59
C GLU A 138 -36.90 43.00 -24.20
N HIS A 139 -37.18 42.91 -25.50
CA HIS A 139 -38.02 43.86 -26.25
C HIS A 139 -39.04 43.12 -27.13
N TRP A 140 -40.08 42.55 -26.52
CA TRP A 140 -41.10 41.80 -27.26
C TRP A 140 -42.21 42.71 -27.80
N ASP A 141 -42.87 42.29 -28.87
CA ASP A 141 -44.08 42.96 -29.37
C ASP A 141 -45.26 42.64 -28.44
N GLU A 142 -45.63 43.61 -27.60
CA GLU A 142 -46.76 43.49 -26.67
C GLU A 142 -48.11 43.23 -27.36
N ARG A 143 -48.28 43.62 -28.63
CA ARG A 143 -49.52 43.38 -29.37
C ARG A 143 -49.60 41.93 -29.86
N ALA A 144 -48.47 41.37 -30.29
CA ALA A 144 -48.39 39.99 -30.75
C ALA A 144 -48.33 38.98 -29.59
N PHE A 145 -47.71 39.35 -28.47
CA PHE A 145 -47.45 38.47 -27.33
C PHE A 145 -47.92 39.06 -25.98
N PRO A 146 -49.21 39.43 -25.83
CA PRO A 146 -49.72 40.15 -24.66
C PRO A 146 -49.59 39.40 -23.33
N LEU A 147 -49.58 38.07 -23.33
CA LEU A 147 -49.45 37.25 -22.12
C LEU A 147 -48.01 37.21 -21.60
N PHE A 148 -47.01 37.52 -22.44
CA PHE A 148 -45.60 37.44 -22.06
C PHE A 148 -45.26 38.44 -20.95
N ALA A 149 -45.90 39.61 -20.95
CA ALA A 149 -45.79 40.62 -19.90
C ALA A 149 -46.20 40.09 -18.50
N GLN A 150 -47.02 39.04 -18.46
CA GLN A 150 -47.52 38.41 -17.22
C GLN A 150 -46.67 37.20 -16.80
N ALA A 151 -45.64 36.85 -17.56
CA ALA A 151 -44.73 35.75 -17.22
C ALA A 151 -43.76 36.20 -16.13
N GLN A 152 -43.69 35.41 -15.06
CA GLN A 152 -42.68 35.58 -14.03
C GLN A 152 -41.31 35.24 -14.61
N HIS A 153 -40.34 36.14 -14.49
CA HIS A 153 -38.98 35.91 -14.95
C HIS A 153 -37.95 36.27 -13.88
N PHE A 154 -36.77 35.68 -14.03
CA PHE A 154 -35.59 35.95 -13.22
C PHE A 154 -34.43 36.27 -14.14
N ASP A 155 -33.84 37.44 -13.97
CA ASP A 155 -32.70 37.88 -14.76
C ASP A 155 -31.41 37.79 -13.96
N CYS A 156 -30.36 37.29 -14.59
CA CYS A 156 -29.03 37.29 -14.03
C CYS A 156 -27.96 37.54 -15.10
N ILE A 157 -26.84 38.13 -14.68
CA ILE A 157 -25.60 38.15 -15.45
C ILE A 157 -24.70 37.10 -14.82
N VAL A 158 -24.24 36.15 -15.63
CA VAL A 158 -23.24 35.15 -15.24
C VAL A 158 -21.89 35.64 -15.71
N ASN A 159 -20.98 35.89 -14.77
CA ASN A 159 -19.63 36.38 -15.00
C ASN A 159 -18.65 35.21 -15.12
N ALA A 160 -17.46 35.45 -15.70
CA ALA A 160 -16.38 34.46 -15.72
C ALA A 160 -16.10 33.91 -14.31
N GLY A 161 -15.98 32.58 -14.21
CA GLY A 161 -15.88 31.84 -12.97
C GLY A 161 -17.23 31.37 -12.41
N GLU A 162 -18.33 32.08 -12.67
CA GLU A 162 -19.64 31.72 -12.09
C GLU A 162 -20.31 30.53 -12.80
N ALA A 163 -21.16 29.83 -12.05
CA ALA A 163 -22.00 28.76 -12.57
C ALA A 163 -23.48 29.02 -12.27
N LEU A 164 -24.35 28.80 -13.25
CA LEU A 164 -25.81 28.92 -13.12
C LEU A 164 -26.47 27.55 -13.28
N PHE A 165 -27.22 27.12 -12.27
CA PHE A 165 -28.07 25.94 -12.37
C PHE A 165 -29.40 26.28 -13.04
N ILE A 166 -29.69 25.61 -14.15
CA ILE A 166 -30.94 25.71 -14.91
C ILE A 166 -31.68 24.37 -14.77
N PRO A 167 -32.80 24.32 -14.02
CA PRO A 167 -33.53 23.09 -13.83
C PRO A 167 -34.22 22.61 -15.13
N LYS A 168 -34.40 21.29 -15.27
CA LYS A 168 -35.09 20.67 -16.41
C LYS A 168 -36.44 21.35 -16.67
N GLY A 169 -36.70 21.68 -17.94
CA GLY A 169 -37.95 22.29 -18.39
C GLY A 169 -38.07 23.81 -18.14
N TRP A 170 -37.07 24.46 -17.52
CA TRP A 170 -37.08 25.92 -17.39
C TRP A 170 -36.75 26.60 -18.72
N TRP A 171 -37.54 27.62 -19.04
CA TRP A 171 -37.31 28.46 -20.20
C TRP A 171 -36.14 29.38 -19.91
N HIS A 172 -35.18 29.47 -20.83
CA HIS A 172 -34.00 30.29 -20.66
C HIS A 172 -33.65 31.03 -21.96
N TYR A 173 -33.34 32.33 -21.84
CA TYR A 173 -32.92 33.21 -22.91
C TYR A 173 -31.50 33.71 -22.63
N PRO A 174 -30.47 33.06 -23.20
CA PRO A 174 -29.09 33.49 -23.10
C PRO A 174 -28.74 34.53 -24.17
N LYS A 175 -28.22 35.69 -23.77
CA LYS A 175 -27.64 36.72 -24.64
C LYS A 175 -26.22 37.06 -24.22
N LEU A 176 -25.31 37.10 -25.20
CA LEU A 176 -23.90 37.40 -24.97
C LEU A 176 -23.67 38.91 -24.87
N ASP A 177 -23.11 39.34 -23.73
CA ASP A 177 -22.71 40.74 -23.49
C ASP A 177 -21.24 40.96 -23.93
N GLU A 178 -20.37 39.95 -23.76
CA GLU A 178 -18.95 39.98 -24.16
C GLU A 178 -18.50 38.67 -24.85
N ARG A 179 -17.30 38.67 -25.48
CA ARG A 179 -16.70 37.49 -26.15
C ARG A 179 -16.61 36.30 -25.18
N LEU A 180 -17.08 35.13 -25.59
CA LEU A 180 -17.48 34.08 -24.65
C LEU A 180 -16.80 32.72 -24.86
N PHE A 181 -16.45 32.05 -23.77
CA PHE A 181 -16.25 30.60 -23.69
C PHE A 181 -17.06 30.07 -22.50
N ALA A 182 -17.97 29.12 -22.71
CA ALA A 182 -18.77 28.52 -21.64
C ALA A 182 -18.84 26.99 -21.76
N VAL A 183 -18.89 26.31 -20.62
CA VAL A 183 -18.98 24.84 -20.51
C VAL A 183 -20.25 24.48 -19.77
N CYS A 184 -21.04 23.57 -20.33
CA CYS A 184 -22.28 23.09 -19.73
C CYS A 184 -22.20 21.60 -19.48
N TRP A 185 -22.79 21.23 -18.36
CA TRP A 185 -22.99 19.86 -17.92
C TRP A 185 -24.47 19.52 -18.04
N ARG A 186 -24.84 18.46 -18.77
CA ARG A 186 -26.21 17.92 -18.81
C ARG A 186 -26.25 16.46 -18.38
N ASP A 187 -27.17 16.08 -17.50
CA ASP A 187 -27.34 14.70 -17.03
C ASP A 187 -27.81 13.75 -18.15
N GLY A 188 -27.23 12.55 -18.24
CA GLY A 188 -27.47 11.50 -19.23
C GLY A 188 -28.34 10.34 -18.75
N ARG A 189 -29.66 10.55 -18.66
CA ARG A 189 -30.65 9.47 -18.87
C ARG A 189 -31.83 9.96 -19.71
N VAL A 190 -32.11 9.23 -20.80
CA VAL A 190 -33.42 9.27 -21.48
C VAL A 190 -34.33 8.34 -20.69
N GLU A 191 -35.34 8.89 -20.01
CA GLU A 191 -36.39 8.10 -19.37
C GLU A 191 -37.09 7.26 -20.46
N ARG A 192 -36.93 5.92 -20.43
CA ARG A 192 -37.90 5.03 -21.07
C ARG A 192 -39.21 5.14 -20.28
N PRO A 193 -40.38 5.28 -20.93
CA PRO A 193 -41.64 5.40 -20.21
C PRO A 193 -41.92 4.09 -19.47
N ALA A 194 -41.74 4.11 -18.15
CA ALA A 194 -42.22 3.05 -17.27
C ALA A 194 -43.70 3.31 -16.98
N ALA A 195 -44.53 2.31 -17.27
CA ALA A 195 -45.94 2.32 -16.93
C ALA A 195 -46.15 2.50 -15.42
N GLY A 196 -46.99 3.47 -15.06
CA GLY A 196 -47.75 3.51 -13.81
C GLY A 196 -46.96 3.74 -12.51
N GLY A 197 -47.02 4.97 -11.98
CA GLY A 197 -46.66 5.23 -10.59
C GLY A 197 -46.28 6.67 -10.32
N ALA A 198 -47.27 7.54 -10.09
CA ALA A 198 -47.02 8.91 -9.68
C ALA A 198 -46.50 8.96 -8.23
N GLN A 199 -45.23 9.34 -8.05
CA GLN A 199 -44.75 9.92 -6.79
C GLN A 199 -44.21 11.33 -7.08
N ARG A 200 -45.06 12.32 -6.78
CA ARG A 200 -44.70 13.75 -6.80
C ARG A 200 -43.78 14.04 -5.61
N SER A 201 -42.49 14.27 -5.85
CA SER A 201 -41.61 14.92 -4.87
C SER A 201 -41.92 16.43 -4.83
N ARG A 202 -42.53 16.87 -3.72
CA ARG A 202 -42.70 18.29 -3.40
C ARG A 202 -41.36 18.87 -2.98
N PHE A 203 -40.77 19.73 -3.80
CA PHE A 203 -39.72 20.65 -3.34
C PHE A 203 -40.38 21.92 -2.75
N PRO A 204 -39.91 22.43 -1.60
CA PRO A 204 -40.45 23.64 -1.00
C PRO A 204 -40.09 24.87 -1.85
N ARG A 205 -41.07 25.75 -2.05
CA ARG A 205 -40.91 27.06 -2.69
C ARG A 205 -40.15 27.99 -1.73
N SER A 206 -38.85 28.15 -1.94
CA SER A 206 -38.10 29.30 -1.41
C SER A 206 -37.09 29.77 -2.45
N ARG A 207 -37.06 31.08 -2.70
CA ARG A 207 -36.19 31.77 -3.67
C ARG A 207 -34.73 31.34 -3.47
N PHE A 208 -34.17 30.60 -4.43
CA PHE A 208 -32.75 30.29 -4.49
C PHE A 208 -32.13 31.09 -5.65
N SER A 209 -31.42 32.17 -5.31
CA SER A 209 -30.36 32.71 -6.15
C SER A 209 -29.03 32.34 -5.46
N ALA A 210 -28.48 31.18 -5.79
CA ALA A 210 -27.15 30.80 -5.33
C ALA A 210 -26.13 31.48 -6.26
N ARG A 211 -25.60 32.64 -5.86
CA ARG A 211 -24.35 33.16 -6.44
C ARG A 211 -23.20 32.36 -5.84
N LEU A 212 -22.60 31.49 -6.64
CA LEU A 212 -21.38 30.77 -6.28
C LEU A 212 -20.20 31.61 -6.79
N PHE A 213 -19.49 32.27 -5.87
CA PHE A 213 -18.31 33.06 -6.17
C PHE A 213 -17.14 32.13 -6.53
N PHE A 214 -16.57 32.31 -7.72
CA PHE A 214 -15.24 31.85 -8.06
C PHE A 214 -14.41 33.10 -8.38
N ASP A 215 -13.43 33.40 -7.54
CA ASP A 215 -12.60 34.59 -7.70
C ASP A 215 -11.45 34.28 -8.67
N PHE A 216 -11.43 34.93 -9.83
CA PHE A 216 -10.30 34.95 -10.75
C PHE A 216 -9.83 36.40 -10.92
N SER A 217 -8.71 36.74 -10.29
CA SER A 217 -7.97 37.97 -10.60
C SER A 217 -7.14 37.76 -11.88
N PRO A 218 -7.04 38.74 -12.80
CA PRO A 218 -6.32 38.58 -14.07
C PRO A 218 -4.79 38.53 -13.96
N ASP A 219 -4.20 38.76 -12.78
CA ASP A 219 -2.75 38.86 -12.64
C ASP A 219 -2.19 37.80 -11.69
N GLY A 220 -1.15 37.10 -12.16
CA GLY A 220 -0.51 35.98 -11.47
C GLY A 220 -0.06 36.33 -10.05
N GLY A 221 -0.65 35.66 -9.06
CA GLY A 221 -0.29 35.76 -7.65
C GLY A 221 -1.08 34.76 -6.81
N HIS A 222 -0.41 34.11 -5.87
CA HIS A 222 -0.89 32.98 -5.06
C HIS A 222 -2.25 33.20 -4.36
N VAL A 223 -3.12 32.19 -4.44
CA VAL A 223 -4.46 32.14 -3.82
C VAL A 223 -4.42 31.52 -2.43
N THR A 224 -5.21 32.08 -1.52
CA THR A 224 -5.42 31.64 -0.14
C THR A 224 -6.91 31.50 0.18
N PRO A 225 -7.43 30.40 0.79
CA PRO A 225 -8.88 30.25 1.05
C PRO A 225 -9.42 31.06 2.23
N THR A 226 -10.37 31.97 2.00
CA THR A 226 -11.15 32.62 3.07
C THR A 226 -12.42 31.82 3.39
N THR A 227 -12.65 31.61 4.68
CA THR A 227 -13.74 30.84 5.29
C THR A 227 -15.13 31.45 5.07
N ILE A 228 -16.11 30.66 4.65
CA ILE A 228 -17.55 31.03 4.69
C ILE A 228 -18.07 30.78 6.11
N GLY A 229 -18.47 31.85 6.80
CA GLY A 229 -19.23 31.77 8.05
C GLY A 229 -20.71 31.53 7.78
N LEU A 230 -21.27 30.45 8.32
CA LEU A 230 -22.72 30.24 8.42
C LEU A 230 -23.15 30.58 9.84
N SER A 231 -23.80 31.73 10.02
CA SER A 231 -24.51 32.06 11.25
C SER A 231 -25.86 31.33 11.26
N ALA A 232 -25.96 30.23 12.00
CA ALA A 232 -27.25 29.64 12.38
C ALA A 232 -27.50 29.93 13.86
N GLN A 233 -28.44 30.84 14.14
CA GLN A 233 -28.95 31.03 15.50
C GLN A 233 -29.77 29.80 15.91
N SER A 234 -29.49 29.35 17.12
CA SER A 234 -30.03 28.19 17.80
C SER A 234 -31.45 28.40 18.32
N SER A 235 -32.23 27.31 18.36
CA SER A 235 -33.06 26.99 19.52
C SER A 235 -33.43 25.52 19.48
N LEU A 236 -32.94 24.74 20.45
CA LEU A 236 -33.67 23.65 21.10
C LEU A 236 -32.81 23.07 22.23
N SER A 237 -33.28 23.36 23.42
CA SER A 237 -32.80 22.96 24.73
C SER A 237 -33.15 21.51 25.06
N GLY A 238 -32.23 20.83 25.76
CA GLY A 238 -32.58 19.90 26.84
C GLY A 238 -32.51 18.41 26.52
N ALA A 239 -31.44 17.75 26.95
CA ALA A 239 -31.49 16.59 27.86
C ALA A 239 -30.06 16.11 28.20
N SER A 240 -29.89 15.76 29.47
CA SER A 240 -28.66 15.51 30.21
C SER A 240 -28.07 14.10 30.10
N SER A 241 -26.79 14.01 30.52
CA SER A 241 -26.05 12.86 31.08
C SER A 241 -25.06 12.19 30.12
N SER A 242 -23.84 11.77 30.49
CA SER A 242 -22.91 12.09 31.58
C SER A 242 -21.58 11.39 31.26
N ALA A 243 -20.46 11.86 31.82
CA ALA A 243 -19.12 11.26 31.85
C ALA A 243 -18.16 11.39 30.64
N ALA A 244 -18.60 11.78 29.43
CA ALA A 244 -17.68 11.97 28.28
C ALA A 244 -17.08 13.40 28.17
N SER A 245 -17.60 14.36 28.94
CA SER A 245 -17.34 15.80 28.75
C SER A 245 -16.08 16.32 29.47
N LEU A 246 -15.44 15.50 30.31
CA LEU A 246 -14.36 15.95 31.20
C LEU A 246 -12.94 15.80 30.61
N LEU A 247 -12.81 15.27 29.38
CA LEU A 247 -11.53 15.11 28.67
C LEU A 247 -11.31 16.14 27.53
N ILE A 248 -12.27 17.06 27.29
CA ILE A 248 -12.21 18.00 26.15
C ILE A 248 -11.89 19.45 26.59
N ALA A 249 -11.85 19.75 27.88
CA ALA A 249 -11.74 21.13 28.40
C ALA A 249 -10.31 21.67 28.61
N ALA A 250 -9.31 21.23 27.82
CA ALA A 250 -7.95 21.76 27.89
C ALA A 250 -7.37 22.03 26.49
N MET A 251 -8.00 22.95 25.75
CA MET A 251 -7.42 23.55 24.55
C MET A 251 -7.37 25.06 24.74
N PRO A 252 -6.19 25.72 24.61
CA PRO A 252 -6.14 27.17 24.56
C PRO A 252 -6.63 27.65 23.20
N ASP A 253 -7.58 28.60 23.22
CA ASP A 253 -7.92 29.44 22.08
C ASP A 253 -6.72 30.30 21.69
N THR A 254 -6.12 30.03 20.53
CA THR A 254 -5.31 31.03 19.84
C THR A 254 -5.73 31.09 18.38
N THR A 255 -6.59 32.06 18.09
CA THR A 255 -6.88 32.59 16.77
C THR A 255 -5.62 33.11 16.08
N ALA A 256 -5.59 32.98 14.75
CA ALA A 256 -4.64 33.54 13.78
C ALA A 256 -3.36 32.73 13.48
N SER A 257 -3.40 31.92 12.42
CA SER A 257 -2.25 31.80 11.51
C SER A 257 -2.71 31.50 10.08
N VAL A 258 -2.46 32.49 9.22
CA VAL A 258 -2.01 32.38 7.82
C VAL A 258 -2.14 31.00 7.17
N LEU A 259 -3.20 30.83 6.39
CA LEU A 259 -3.23 30.26 5.04
C LEU A 259 -1.97 29.48 4.61
N ARG A 260 -1.98 28.17 4.87
CA ARG A 260 -1.02 27.19 4.35
C ARG A 260 -1.78 26.03 3.69
N PRO A 261 -1.18 25.34 2.70
CA PRO A 261 -1.82 24.22 2.03
C PRO A 261 -2.16 23.10 3.04
N PRO A 262 -3.34 22.46 2.94
CA PRO A 262 -3.91 21.54 3.94
C PRO A 262 -3.21 20.16 4.06
N ASP A 263 -1.95 20.04 3.61
CA ASP A 263 -1.26 18.74 3.43
C ASP A 263 0.22 18.73 3.85
N ALA A 264 0.76 19.82 4.40
CA ALA A 264 2.19 19.95 4.72
C ALA A 264 2.45 20.08 6.24
N PHE A 265 3.32 19.22 6.79
CA PHE A 265 3.80 19.32 8.16
C PHE A 265 4.62 20.61 8.38
N THR A 266 4.13 21.60 9.12
CA THR A 266 4.97 22.64 9.77
C THR A 266 4.28 23.17 11.03
N PRO A 267 4.94 23.07 12.20
CA PRO A 267 5.83 24.14 12.67
C PRO A 267 7.17 23.61 13.20
N ALA A 268 8.20 24.45 13.18
CA ALA A 268 9.56 24.11 13.62
C ALA A 268 9.65 23.59 15.08
N THR A 269 8.61 23.76 15.88
CA THR A 269 8.48 23.23 17.25
C THR A 269 8.19 21.73 17.28
N ASP A 270 7.25 21.22 16.47
CA ASP A 270 6.87 19.80 16.48
C ASP A 270 8.00 18.92 15.94
N LEU A 271 8.67 19.38 14.89
CA LEU A 271 9.88 18.72 14.36
C LEU A 271 11.04 18.72 15.36
N ARG A 272 11.15 19.76 16.20
CA ARG A 272 12.13 19.76 17.31
C ARG A 272 11.79 18.68 18.31
N VAL A 273 10.53 18.56 18.74
CA VAL A 273 10.11 17.52 19.69
C VAL A 273 10.35 16.12 19.14
N VAL A 274 10.02 15.88 17.87
CA VAL A 274 10.30 14.58 17.22
C VAL A 274 11.80 14.28 17.16
N ARG A 275 12.65 15.28 16.86
CA ARG A 275 14.12 15.12 16.88
C ARG A 275 14.64 14.84 18.29
N TRP A 276 14.13 15.54 19.30
CA TRP A 276 14.49 15.30 20.70
C TRP A 276 14.10 13.90 21.17
N ALA A 277 12.88 13.46 20.86
CA ALA A 277 12.44 12.10 21.12
C ALA A 277 13.33 11.09 20.40
N GLY A 278 13.64 11.34 19.13
CA GLY A 278 14.52 10.50 18.33
C GLY A 278 15.93 10.33 18.90
N ALA A 279 16.57 11.45 19.25
CA ALA A 279 17.90 11.46 19.87
C ALA A 279 17.89 10.77 21.25
N SER A 280 16.84 10.99 22.05
CA SER A 280 16.68 10.36 23.37
C SER A 280 16.53 8.84 23.24
N LEU A 281 15.70 8.37 22.31
CA LEU A 281 15.50 6.93 22.06
C LEU A 281 16.77 6.25 21.52
N LEU A 282 17.53 6.94 20.66
CA LEU A 282 18.83 6.44 20.19
C LEU A 282 19.85 6.36 21.33
N LEU A 283 19.91 7.37 22.21
CA LEU A 283 20.79 7.37 23.37
C LEU A 283 20.44 6.25 24.34
N VAL A 284 19.16 6.10 24.69
CA VAL A 284 18.67 5.02 25.57
C VAL A 284 18.91 3.65 24.91
N GLY A 285 18.71 3.54 23.61
CA GLY A 285 19.05 2.34 22.82
C GLY A 285 20.53 2.00 22.86
N LEU A 286 21.43 3.00 22.85
CA LEU A 286 22.86 2.77 22.98
C LEU A 286 23.22 2.26 24.38
N VAL A 287 22.63 2.84 25.42
CA VAL A 287 22.82 2.37 26.82
C VAL A 287 22.32 0.93 26.96
N TRP A 288 21.13 0.62 26.41
CA TRP A 288 20.60 -0.73 26.34
C TRP A 288 21.57 -1.70 25.66
N LEU A 289 22.15 -1.33 24.52
CA LEU A 289 23.10 -2.18 23.82
C LEU A 289 24.34 -2.47 24.67
N VAL A 290 24.87 -1.46 25.37
CA VAL A 290 26.01 -1.62 26.29
C VAL A 290 25.66 -2.57 27.44
N ASP A 291 24.48 -2.42 28.05
CA ASP A 291 24.05 -3.33 29.12
C ASP A 291 23.81 -4.76 28.64
N CYS A 292 23.25 -4.94 27.44
CA CYS A 292 23.10 -6.26 26.81
C CYS A 292 24.45 -6.92 26.57
N LEU A 293 25.45 -6.16 26.10
CA LEU A 293 26.82 -6.65 25.95
C LEU A 293 27.43 -6.99 27.31
N ALA A 294 27.22 -6.17 28.34
CA ALA A 294 27.70 -6.46 29.70
C ALA A 294 27.11 -7.77 30.25
N LEU A 295 25.80 -8.01 30.07
CA LEU A 295 25.13 -9.25 30.47
C LEU A 295 25.75 -10.50 29.84
N TYR A 296 26.14 -10.39 28.57
CA TYR A 296 26.74 -11.49 27.84
C TYR A 296 28.07 -11.96 28.46
N PHE A 297 28.84 -11.04 29.04
CA PHE A 297 30.12 -11.33 29.69
C PHE A 297 30.00 -11.65 31.20
N ILE A 298 28.97 -11.17 31.90
CA ILE A 298 28.80 -11.33 33.36
C ILE A 298 28.20 -12.69 33.75
N THR A 299 27.43 -13.35 32.88
CA THR A 299 26.63 -14.55 33.20
C THR A 299 27.41 -15.87 33.32
N THR A 300 28.73 -15.84 33.54
CA THR A 300 29.60 -17.03 33.56
C THR A 300 29.37 -18.03 34.70
N GLY A 301 28.50 -17.73 35.68
CA GLY A 301 28.23 -18.64 36.81
C GLY A 301 26.81 -18.64 37.35
N TYR A 302 25.86 -17.95 36.71
CA TYR A 302 24.49 -17.85 37.20
C TYR A 302 23.53 -18.40 36.14
N HIS A 303 22.63 -19.28 36.57
CA HIS A 303 21.39 -19.56 35.85
C HIS A 303 20.63 -18.23 35.70
N SER A 304 21.01 -17.44 34.69
CA SER A 304 20.27 -16.29 34.22
C SER A 304 18.85 -16.77 33.99
N SER A 305 17.88 -16.06 34.57
CA SER A 305 16.44 -16.23 34.36
C SER A 305 16.12 -16.88 33.01
N GLU A 306 15.24 -17.86 33.02
CA GLU A 306 14.81 -18.64 31.84
C GLU A 306 14.14 -17.76 30.73
N LEU A 307 14.03 -16.44 30.95
CA LEU A 307 13.41 -15.42 30.09
C LEU A 307 14.43 -14.44 29.47
N TYR A 308 15.60 -14.92 29.06
CA TYR A 308 16.69 -14.12 28.48
C TYR A 308 16.25 -13.23 27.29
N GLU A 309 15.28 -13.69 26.50
CA GLU A 309 14.79 -12.99 25.30
C GLU A 309 14.14 -11.64 25.61
N ALA A 310 13.48 -11.50 26.77
CA ALA A 310 12.83 -10.25 27.17
C ALA A 310 13.82 -9.08 27.31
N ARG A 311 15.12 -9.36 27.47
CA ARG A 311 16.18 -8.37 27.62
C ARG A 311 16.61 -7.78 26.27
N TRP A 312 16.30 -8.45 25.17
CA TRP A 312 16.60 -7.98 23.81
C TRP A 312 15.47 -7.16 23.18
N MET A 313 14.27 -7.21 23.75
CA MET A 313 13.09 -6.51 23.26
C MET A 313 13.25 -4.97 23.13
N PRO A 314 14.01 -4.26 23.99
CA PRO A 314 14.21 -2.81 23.83
C PRO A 314 15.00 -2.41 22.57
N ALA A 315 15.44 -3.36 21.73
CA ALA A 315 15.96 -3.10 20.39
C ALA A 315 15.00 -2.26 19.51
N ALA A 316 13.70 -2.21 19.83
CA ALA A 316 12.73 -1.34 19.16
C ALA A 316 13.00 0.17 19.38
N LEU A 317 13.66 0.55 20.48
CA LEU A 317 13.96 1.95 20.83
C LEU A 317 14.87 2.63 19.79
N PRO A 318 16.06 2.10 19.45
CA PRO A 318 16.91 2.73 18.44
C PRO A 318 16.26 2.76 17.05
N VAL A 319 15.45 1.77 16.69
CA VAL A 319 14.68 1.76 15.42
C VAL A 319 13.69 2.92 15.39
N THR A 320 12.92 3.11 16.47
CA THR A 320 11.98 4.23 16.60
C THR A 320 12.71 5.57 16.57
N GLY A 321 13.86 5.65 17.23
CA GLY A 321 14.70 6.83 17.22
C GLY A 321 15.22 7.19 15.82
N ALA A 322 15.70 6.20 15.06
CA ALA A 322 16.13 6.38 13.68
C ALA A 322 14.99 6.85 12.77
N LEU A 323 13.78 6.29 12.91
CA LEU A 323 12.59 6.73 12.17
C LEU A 323 12.18 8.17 12.50
N CYS A 324 12.34 8.61 13.76
CA CYS A 324 12.11 10.01 14.14
C CYS A 324 13.06 10.96 13.40
N ILE A 325 14.35 10.64 13.35
CA ILE A 325 15.35 11.43 12.64
C ILE A 325 15.03 11.45 11.15
N LEU A 326 14.73 10.29 10.57
CA LEU A 326 14.41 10.16 9.16
C LEU A 326 13.13 10.92 8.79
N PHE A 327 12.08 10.86 9.61
CA PHE A 327 10.87 11.66 9.40
C PHE A 327 11.20 13.16 9.42
N SER A 328 12.06 13.59 10.34
CA SER A 328 12.44 15.00 10.47
C SER A 328 13.25 15.56 9.29
N ILE A 329 13.73 14.69 8.41
CA ILE A 329 14.45 15.02 7.17
C ILE A 329 13.51 14.88 5.96
N THR A 330 12.69 13.82 5.92
CA THR A 330 11.92 13.43 4.73
C THR A 330 10.51 13.99 4.69
N LEU A 331 9.90 14.26 5.85
CA LEU A 331 8.48 14.62 6.03
C LEU A 331 7.50 13.67 5.33
N SER A 332 7.92 12.42 5.09
CA SER A 332 7.12 11.41 4.39
C SER A 332 5.97 10.91 5.26
N LYS A 333 4.76 10.79 4.66
CA LYS A 333 3.58 10.22 5.33
C LYS A 333 3.77 8.73 5.61
N VAL A 334 4.58 8.03 4.80
CA VAL A 334 4.95 6.63 5.06
C VAL A 334 5.87 6.53 6.29
N VAL A 335 6.91 7.37 6.37
CA VAL A 335 7.83 7.36 7.51
C VAL A 335 7.11 7.78 8.80
N PHE A 336 6.14 8.70 8.70
CA PHE A 336 5.25 9.05 9.81
C PHE A 336 4.50 7.82 10.35
N ALA A 337 3.89 7.02 9.45
CA ALA A 337 3.16 5.83 9.86
C ALA A 337 4.09 4.76 10.45
N ALA A 338 5.26 4.54 9.84
CA ALA A 338 6.26 3.61 10.36
C ALA A 338 6.76 4.01 11.75
N MET A 339 6.97 5.31 11.99
CA MET A 339 7.36 5.85 13.29
C MET A 339 6.27 5.63 14.35
N GLY A 340 4.99 5.83 14.00
CA GLY A 340 3.87 5.54 14.90
C GLY A 340 3.83 4.07 15.32
N ILE A 341 4.02 3.15 14.36
CA ILE A 341 4.08 1.70 14.62
C ILE A 341 5.29 1.35 15.48
N ALA A 342 6.48 1.85 15.13
CA ALA A 342 7.69 1.58 15.89
C ALA A 342 7.59 2.08 17.34
N ALA A 343 6.93 3.22 17.58
CA ALA A 343 6.63 3.71 18.92
C ALA A 343 5.70 2.75 19.69
N GLN A 344 4.70 2.15 19.05
CA GLN A 344 3.87 1.10 19.68
C GLN A 344 4.71 -0.13 20.06
N TYR A 345 5.58 -0.58 19.16
CA TYR A 345 6.50 -1.70 19.43
C TYR A 345 7.43 -1.39 20.60
N SER A 346 7.98 -0.18 20.65
CA SER A 346 8.82 0.26 21.76
C SER A 346 8.10 0.24 23.10
N ILE A 347 6.83 0.66 23.14
CA ILE A 347 6.01 0.61 24.35
C ILE A 347 5.80 -0.84 24.79
N GLY A 348 5.35 -1.73 23.89
CA GLY A 348 5.15 -3.14 24.21
C GLY A 348 6.42 -3.82 24.68
N SER A 349 7.54 -3.57 24.00
CA SER A 349 8.85 -4.14 24.31
C SER A 349 9.31 -3.70 25.69
N CYS A 350 9.29 -2.40 25.98
CA CYS A 350 9.71 -1.87 27.27
C CYS A 350 8.79 -2.35 28.41
N LEU A 351 7.48 -2.50 28.17
CA LEU A 351 6.57 -3.01 29.19
C LEU A 351 6.94 -4.43 29.63
N ILE A 352 7.23 -5.32 28.68
CA ILE A 352 7.61 -6.71 28.99
C ILE A 352 8.99 -6.76 29.64
N THR A 353 9.96 -6.04 29.08
CA THR A 353 11.30 -5.97 29.67
C THR A 353 11.24 -5.45 31.11
N LEU A 354 10.42 -4.45 31.40
CA LEU A 354 10.21 -3.93 32.74
C LEU A 354 9.62 -5.01 33.66
N LEU A 355 8.53 -5.66 33.25
CA LEU A 355 7.87 -6.69 34.05
C LEU A 355 8.81 -7.85 34.40
N VAL A 356 9.55 -8.36 33.41
CA VAL A 356 10.50 -9.47 33.60
C VAL A 356 11.65 -9.04 34.52
N ASN A 357 12.24 -7.88 34.30
CA ASN A 357 13.38 -7.44 35.11
C ASN A 357 12.98 -7.04 36.54
N VAL A 358 11.73 -6.60 36.78
CA VAL A 358 11.22 -6.38 38.14
C VAL A 358 11.10 -7.70 38.89
N VAL A 359 10.56 -8.75 38.25
CA VAL A 359 10.48 -10.09 38.86
C VAL A 359 11.88 -10.64 39.14
N ASP A 360 12.79 -10.54 38.17
CA ASP A 360 14.18 -10.98 38.32
C ASP A 360 14.89 -10.21 39.44
N LEU A 361 14.66 -8.91 39.56
CA LEU A 361 15.24 -8.06 40.60
C LEU A 361 14.78 -8.51 42.00
N VAL A 362 13.48 -8.73 42.19
CA VAL A 362 12.91 -9.22 43.46
C VAL A 362 13.52 -10.57 43.84
N GLN A 363 13.62 -11.49 42.87
CA GLN A 363 14.22 -12.81 43.11
C GLN A 363 15.73 -12.74 43.38
N ALA A 364 16.46 -11.85 42.70
CA ALA A 364 17.90 -11.69 42.87
C ALA A 364 18.25 -11.10 44.23
N VAL A 365 17.48 -10.11 44.70
CA VAL A 365 17.64 -9.52 46.04
C VAL A 365 17.42 -10.58 47.12
N GLY A 366 16.36 -11.40 47.01
CA GLY A 366 16.13 -12.50 47.96
C GLY A 366 17.27 -13.53 47.97
N ARG A 367 17.93 -13.80 46.84
CA ARG A 367 19.10 -14.69 46.77
C ARG A 367 20.38 -14.06 47.34
N LEU A 368 20.49 -12.73 47.34
CA LEU A 368 21.63 -11.99 47.88
C LEU A 368 21.75 -12.13 49.40
N GLU A 369 20.62 -12.21 50.09
CA GLU A 369 20.56 -12.44 51.54
C GLU A 369 21.13 -13.81 51.97
N HIS A 370 21.25 -14.77 51.03
CA HIS A 370 21.70 -16.13 51.30
C HIS A 370 23.06 -16.47 50.66
N ALA A 371 23.71 -15.53 49.99
CA ALA A 371 24.98 -15.78 49.30
C ALA A 371 26.19 -15.71 50.25
N ALA A 372 26.67 -16.88 50.70
CA ALA A 372 27.77 -16.99 51.67
C ALA A 372 29.19 -16.81 51.08
N ARG A 373 29.39 -16.90 49.76
CA ARG A 373 30.72 -16.85 49.11
C ARG A 373 31.00 -15.48 48.45
N PRO A 374 32.19 -14.87 48.65
CA PRO A 374 32.51 -13.53 48.12
C PRO A 374 32.34 -13.39 46.60
N GLY A 375 32.83 -14.37 45.81
CA GLY A 375 32.72 -14.33 44.35
C GLY A 375 31.28 -14.48 43.82
N HIS A 376 30.43 -15.20 44.55
CA HIS A 376 29.00 -15.31 44.23
C HIS A 376 28.26 -13.99 44.52
N ARG A 377 28.62 -13.33 45.62
CA ARG A 377 28.05 -12.03 45.99
C ARG A 377 28.35 -10.95 44.94
N THR A 378 29.58 -10.90 44.41
CA THR A 378 29.96 -9.94 43.35
C THR A 378 29.14 -10.15 42.07
N GLY A 379 28.97 -11.41 41.64
CA GLY A 379 28.16 -11.73 40.45
C GLY A 379 26.68 -11.38 40.60
N GLN A 380 26.10 -11.61 41.78
CA GLN A 380 24.71 -11.20 42.07
C GLN A 380 24.52 -9.69 42.12
N VAL A 381 25.47 -8.94 42.70
CA VAL A 381 25.41 -7.47 42.69
C VAL A 381 25.46 -6.92 41.27
N MET A 382 26.35 -7.46 40.42
CA MET A 382 26.39 -7.09 39.00
C MET A 382 25.08 -7.42 38.28
N PHE A 383 24.49 -8.60 38.53
CA PHE A 383 23.20 -8.96 37.96
C PHE A 383 22.07 -8.01 38.38
N ILE A 384 22.01 -7.66 39.68
CA ILE A 384 21.06 -6.67 40.22
C ILE A 384 21.23 -5.31 39.53
N GLN A 385 22.48 -4.85 39.37
CA GLN A 385 22.79 -3.59 38.69
C GLN A 385 22.26 -3.58 37.25
N VAL A 386 22.44 -4.68 36.50
CA VAL A 386 21.92 -4.74 35.13
C VAL A 386 20.39 -4.81 35.10
N CYS A 387 19.75 -5.60 35.97
CA CYS A 387 18.28 -5.63 36.03
C CYS A 387 17.70 -4.25 36.38
N LEU A 388 18.33 -3.51 37.29
CA LEU A 388 17.96 -2.13 37.61
C LEU A 388 18.12 -1.21 36.41
N CYS A 389 19.25 -1.31 35.69
CA CYS A 389 19.49 -0.50 34.50
C CYS A 389 18.46 -0.79 33.38
N MET A 390 18.14 -2.07 33.15
CA MET A 390 17.07 -2.47 32.22
C MET A 390 15.69 -1.93 32.62
N CYS A 391 15.38 -1.87 33.92
CA CYS A 391 14.15 -1.23 34.39
C CYS A 391 14.15 0.28 34.09
N ILE A 392 15.26 0.98 34.34
CA ILE A 392 15.40 2.42 34.07
C ILE A 392 15.25 2.69 32.57
N ILE A 393 15.97 1.95 31.71
CA ILE A 393 15.86 2.00 30.25
C ILE A 393 14.41 1.83 29.82
N SER A 394 13.72 0.83 30.37
CA SER A 394 12.34 0.53 30.02
C SER A 394 11.37 1.63 30.43
N VAL A 395 11.54 2.23 31.62
CA VAL A 395 10.71 3.36 32.08
C VAL A 395 10.92 4.60 31.21
N ILE A 396 12.17 4.92 30.88
CA ILE A 396 12.48 6.05 29.98
C ILE A 396 11.93 5.77 28.58
N GLY A 397 12.11 4.55 28.06
CA GLY A 397 11.57 4.12 26.78
C GLY A 397 10.05 4.25 26.71
N LEU A 398 9.32 3.77 27.72
CA LEU A 398 7.87 3.93 27.84
C LEU A 398 7.45 5.40 27.83
N ALA A 399 8.11 6.24 28.64
CA ALA A 399 7.78 7.66 28.74
C ALA A 399 8.01 8.40 27.41
N VAL A 400 9.17 8.21 26.78
CA VAL A 400 9.53 8.89 25.53
C VAL A 400 8.68 8.39 24.35
N SER A 401 8.49 7.06 24.22
CA SER A 401 7.66 6.50 23.15
C SER A 401 6.18 6.83 23.31
N GLY A 402 5.67 6.87 24.55
CA GLY A 402 4.30 7.33 24.83
C GLY A 402 4.11 8.82 24.50
N ALA A 403 5.04 9.67 24.93
CA ALA A 403 5.03 11.10 24.58
C ALA A 403 5.14 11.33 23.07
N LEU A 404 5.95 10.53 22.37
CA LEU A 404 6.04 10.55 20.91
C LEU A 404 4.69 10.19 20.28
N LEU A 405 4.08 9.07 20.66
CA LEU A 405 2.81 8.61 20.09
C LEU A 405 1.69 9.64 20.29
N TRP A 406 1.60 10.23 21.48
CA TRP A 406 0.70 11.34 21.78
C TRP A 406 0.96 12.56 20.87
N ARG A 407 2.23 12.94 20.69
CA ARG A 407 2.63 14.06 19.81
C ARG A 407 2.30 13.78 18.34
N LEU A 408 2.51 12.56 17.86
CA LEU A 408 2.14 12.18 16.50
C LEU A 408 0.63 12.29 16.28
N GLN A 409 -0.18 11.88 17.26
CA GLN A 409 -1.62 12.05 17.18
C GLN A 409 -2.01 13.53 17.08
N LEU A 410 -1.43 14.40 17.91
CA LEU A 410 -1.64 15.85 17.85
C LEU A 410 -1.24 16.44 16.49
N MET A 411 -0.04 16.11 15.99
CA MET A 411 0.44 16.55 14.68
C MET A 411 -0.51 16.11 13.56
N ALA A 412 -1.01 14.88 13.62
CA ALA A 412 -1.97 14.42 12.64
C ALA A 412 -3.26 15.27 12.72
N THR A 413 -3.81 15.49 13.92
CA THR A 413 -5.06 16.25 14.08
C THR A 413 -4.95 17.73 13.70
N TRP A 414 -3.78 18.34 13.89
CA TRP A 414 -3.58 19.76 13.56
C TRP A 414 -3.32 20.02 12.09
N HIS A 415 -2.67 19.08 11.38
CA HIS A 415 -2.21 19.29 10.01
C HIS A 415 -3.09 18.66 8.94
N PHE A 416 -4.04 17.79 9.31
CA PHE A 416 -4.86 17.06 8.34
C PHE A 416 -6.35 17.15 8.68
N GLU A 417 -7.16 17.36 7.64
CA GLU A 417 -8.61 17.40 7.76
C GLU A 417 -9.17 16.11 8.36
N SER A 418 -10.13 16.31 9.25
CA SER A 418 -10.81 15.25 9.95
C SER A 418 -12.02 14.75 9.17
N GLN A 419 -12.20 13.45 9.11
CA GLN A 419 -13.32 12.75 8.48
C GLN A 419 -13.94 11.76 9.47
N THR A 420 -15.25 11.56 9.35
CA THR A 420 -15.94 10.49 10.08
C THR A 420 -15.90 9.20 9.29
N LEU A 421 -15.58 8.08 9.94
CA LEU A 421 -15.68 6.76 9.29
C LEU A 421 -17.15 6.47 8.91
N PRO A 422 -17.42 5.89 7.72
CA PRO A 422 -18.77 5.50 7.35
C PRO A 422 -19.32 4.44 8.32
N SER A 423 -20.64 4.42 8.49
CA SER A 423 -21.33 3.61 9.52
C SER A 423 -20.95 2.14 9.49
N LYS A 424 -20.87 1.55 8.28
CA LYS A 424 -20.48 0.15 8.08
C LYS A 424 -19.08 -0.13 8.61
N GLN A 425 -18.07 0.66 8.19
CA GLN A 425 -16.69 0.49 8.62
C GLN A 425 -16.52 0.74 10.12
N ARG A 426 -17.25 1.71 10.68
CA ARG A 426 -17.26 1.98 12.12
C ARG A 426 -17.78 0.77 12.92
N GLN A 427 -18.91 0.21 12.51
CA GLN A 427 -19.49 -0.98 13.16
C GLN A 427 -18.57 -2.20 13.03
N THR A 428 -18.00 -2.41 11.83
CA THR A 428 -17.01 -3.46 11.60
C THR A 428 -15.80 -3.31 12.52
N LEU A 429 -15.25 -2.09 12.64
CA LEU A 429 -14.10 -1.82 13.50
C LEU A 429 -14.44 -2.10 14.97
N GLN A 430 -15.59 -1.63 15.46
CA GLN A 430 -16.02 -1.87 16.85
C GLN A 430 -16.09 -3.37 17.20
N ILE A 431 -16.73 -4.17 16.34
CA ILE A 431 -16.90 -5.60 16.58
C ILE A 431 -15.54 -6.31 16.58
N LEU A 432 -14.72 -6.06 15.57
CA LEU A 432 -13.43 -6.73 15.42
C LEU A 432 -12.43 -6.33 16.51
N SER A 433 -12.37 -5.04 16.85
CA SER A 433 -11.54 -4.57 17.96
C SER A 433 -11.93 -5.25 19.27
N GLY A 434 -13.23 -5.35 19.58
CA GLY A 434 -13.70 -6.04 20.78
C GLY A 434 -13.33 -7.53 20.81
N MET A 435 -13.49 -8.24 19.70
CA MET A 435 -13.08 -9.65 19.58
C MET A 435 -11.56 -9.81 19.73
N GLN A 436 -10.77 -8.94 19.10
CA GLN A 436 -9.31 -8.92 19.20
C GLN A 436 -8.85 -8.69 20.64
N THR A 437 -9.46 -7.75 21.37
CA THR A 437 -9.19 -7.51 22.79
C THR A 437 -9.46 -8.78 23.61
N GLY A 438 -10.60 -9.43 23.39
CA GLY A 438 -10.95 -10.67 24.10
C GLY A 438 -9.93 -11.80 23.86
N LEU A 439 -9.52 -12.03 22.61
CA LEU A 439 -8.52 -13.04 22.29
C LEU A 439 -7.13 -12.69 22.83
N ALA A 440 -6.74 -11.42 22.84
CA ALA A 440 -5.47 -10.99 23.41
C ALA A 440 -5.42 -11.26 24.93
N VAL A 441 -6.48 -10.93 25.66
CA VAL A 441 -6.60 -11.24 27.10
C VAL A 441 -6.58 -12.76 27.33
N PHE A 442 -7.27 -13.53 26.49
CA PHE A 442 -7.24 -14.99 26.55
C PHE A 442 -5.82 -15.54 26.38
N SER A 443 -5.07 -15.08 25.38
CA SER A 443 -3.67 -15.47 25.18
C SER A 443 -2.79 -15.13 26.39
N ILE A 444 -2.92 -13.93 26.96
CA ILE A 444 -2.17 -13.56 28.17
C ILE A 444 -2.50 -14.52 29.34
N TYR A 445 -3.78 -14.84 29.52
CA TYR A 445 -4.22 -15.79 30.56
C TYR A 445 -3.63 -17.19 30.33
N VAL A 446 -3.81 -17.78 29.15
CA VAL A 446 -3.28 -19.13 28.83
C VAL A 446 -1.76 -19.15 29.01
N THR A 447 -1.07 -18.11 28.56
CA THR A 447 0.38 -18.04 28.67
C THR A 447 0.84 -17.92 30.12
N SER A 448 0.11 -17.19 30.97
CA SER A 448 0.41 -17.13 32.41
C SER A 448 0.35 -18.50 33.10
N GLN A 449 -0.52 -19.41 32.64
CA GLN A 449 -0.64 -20.77 33.17
C GLN A 449 0.51 -21.69 32.73
N ILE A 450 1.17 -21.38 31.62
CA ILE A 450 2.23 -22.21 31.04
C ILE A 450 3.61 -21.71 31.46
N LEU A 451 3.76 -20.41 31.73
CA LEU A 451 4.99 -19.82 32.29
C LEU A 451 5.34 -20.36 33.69
N THR A 452 4.40 -20.98 34.40
CA THR A 452 4.68 -21.67 35.67
C THR A 452 5.45 -22.98 35.51
N LEU A 453 5.67 -23.45 34.26
CA LEU A 453 6.40 -24.67 33.95
C LEU A 453 7.90 -24.37 33.75
N LYS A 454 8.76 -25.25 34.27
CA LYS A 454 10.23 -25.10 34.28
C LYS A 454 10.92 -25.52 32.96
N THR A 455 10.30 -25.24 31.81
CA THR A 455 10.82 -25.66 30.50
C THR A 455 11.28 -24.46 29.67
N THR A 456 12.59 -24.33 29.50
CA THR A 456 13.27 -23.14 28.94
C THR A 456 12.85 -22.74 27.52
N TYR A 457 12.68 -23.69 26.59
CA TYR A 457 12.32 -23.34 25.20
C TYR A 457 10.88 -22.81 25.06
N ILE A 458 9.97 -23.30 25.90
CA ILE A 458 8.56 -22.93 25.86
C ILE A 458 8.38 -21.53 26.44
N GLN A 459 9.17 -21.17 27.46
CA GLN A 459 9.11 -19.85 28.07
C GLN A 459 9.49 -18.73 27.10
N SER A 460 10.50 -18.92 26.24
CA SER A 460 10.84 -18.00 25.15
C SER A 460 9.65 -17.76 24.21
N TYR A 461 9.06 -18.83 23.69
CA TYR A 461 7.87 -18.78 22.84
C TYR A 461 6.72 -18.05 23.56
N MET A 462 6.50 -18.36 24.83
CA MET A 462 5.47 -17.74 25.67
C MET A 462 5.69 -16.23 25.89
N VAL A 463 6.92 -15.76 26.05
CA VAL A 463 7.20 -14.33 26.12
C VAL A 463 6.81 -13.62 24.83
N GLN A 464 7.10 -14.23 23.69
CA GLN A 464 6.72 -13.69 22.38
C GLN A 464 5.20 -13.68 22.19
N GLU A 465 4.49 -14.69 22.72
CA GLU A 465 3.02 -14.73 22.75
C GLU A 465 2.42 -13.56 23.53
N ILE A 466 2.95 -13.30 24.74
CA ILE A 466 2.52 -12.15 25.55
C ILE A 466 2.79 -10.84 24.81
N PHE A 467 3.95 -10.72 24.16
CA PHE A 467 4.29 -9.56 23.35
C PHE A 467 3.31 -9.33 22.20
N CYS A 468 3.01 -10.37 21.44
CA CYS A 468 2.03 -10.33 20.37
C CYS A 468 0.65 -9.88 20.88
N ALA A 469 0.20 -10.40 22.03
CA ALA A 469 -1.06 -10.02 22.65
C ALA A 469 -1.06 -8.55 23.15
N ILE A 470 0.02 -8.08 23.77
CA ILE A 470 0.15 -6.69 24.22
C ILE A 470 0.12 -5.71 23.03
N LEU A 471 0.82 -6.02 21.94
CA LEU A 471 0.78 -5.21 20.72
C LEU A 471 -0.63 -5.14 20.14
N LEU A 472 -1.34 -6.27 20.12
CA LEU A 472 -2.74 -6.30 19.70
C LEU A 472 -3.62 -5.43 20.60
N LEU A 473 -3.43 -5.44 21.92
CA LEU A 473 -4.16 -4.56 22.83
C LEU A 473 -3.90 -3.08 22.52
N VAL A 474 -2.64 -2.68 22.33
CA VAL A 474 -2.27 -1.32 21.93
C VAL A 474 -2.93 -0.94 20.59
N LEU A 475 -2.97 -1.86 19.63
CA LEU A 475 -3.65 -1.65 18.35
C LEU A 475 -5.16 -1.45 18.54
N THR A 476 -5.83 -2.25 19.37
CA THR A 476 -7.27 -2.10 19.64
C THR A 476 -7.63 -0.78 20.32
N VAL A 477 -6.75 -0.24 21.18
CA VAL A 477 -6.90 1.10 21.75
C VAL A 477 -6.85 2.17 20.66
N MET A 478 -5.89 2.07 19.72
CA MET A 478 -5.81 3.01 18.59
C MET A 478 -7.00 2.90 17.64
N GLN A 479 -7.46 1.68 17.36
CA GLN A 479 -8.67 1.44 16.57
C GLN A 479 -9.90 2.09 17.23
N THR A 480 -10.02 2.00 18.56
CA THR A 480 -11.09 2.65 19.33
C THR A 480 -10.99 4.18 19.24
N GLY A 481 -9.77 4.73 19.29
CA GLY A 481 -9.52 6.17 19.19
C GLY A 481 -9.95 6.79 17.85
N ILE A 482 -9.97 6.01 16.76
CA ILE A 482 -10.37 6.51 15.42
C ILE A 482 -11.86 6.33 15.11
N LEU A 483 -12.67 5.77 16.02
CA LEU A 483 -14.09 5.48 15.78
C LEU A 483 -14.96 6.73 15.58
N GLY A 484 -14.61 7.84 16.25
CA GLY A 484 -15.32 9.11 16.14
C GLY A 484 -14.84 9.92 14.94
N VAL A 485 -13.77 10.67 15.16
CA VAL A 485 -13.17 11.58 14.19
C VAL A 485 -11.76 11.07 13.89
N CYS A 486 -11.45 10.81 12.62
CA CYS A 486 -10.14 10.34 12.19
C CYS A 486 -9.65 11.16 10.99
N ASN A 487 -8.35 11.26 10.77
CA ASN A 487 -7.82 11.82 9.52
C ASN A 487 -7.20 10.70 8.68
N LYS A 488 -6.91 11.00 7.41
CA LYS A 488 -6.31 10.02 6.49
C LYS A 488 -4.95 9.51 6.97
N LEU A 489 -4.20 10.31 7.75
CA LEU A 489 -2.87 9.94 8.24
C LEU A 489 -2.94 8.90 9.37
N LEU A 490 -3.76 9.14 10.40
CA LEU A 490 -4.03 8.19 11.50
C LEU A 490 -4.67 6.91 10.96
N LEU A 491 -5.57 7.04 9.99
CA LEU A 491 -6.16 5.89 9.31
C LEU A 491 -5.08 5.05 8.60
N ARG A 492 -4.08 5.67 7.96
CA ARG A 492 -2.91 4.94 7.40
C ARG A 492 -2.13 4.20 8.48
N VAL A 493 -1.86 4.84 9.62
CA VAL A 493 -1.15 4.19 10.74
C VAL A 493 -1.90 2.94 11.19
N VAL A 494 -3.22 3.04 11.42
CA VAL A 494 -4.04 1.90 11.86
C VAL A 494 -4.12 0.81 10.81
N VAL A 495 -4.24 1.14 9.52
CA VAL A 495 -4.23 0.16 8.43
C VAL A 495 -2.90 -0.60 8.39
N ILE A 496 -1.77 0.12 8.39
CA ILE A 496 -0.44 -0.51 8.32
C ILE A 496 -0.16 -1.31 9.60
N ALA A 497 -0.58 -0.83 10.77
CA ALA A 497 -0.44 -1.57 12.02
C ALA A 497 -1.22 -2.89 12.01
N ASN A 498 -2.43 -2.93 11.43
CA ASN A 498 -3.17 -4.18 11.22
C ASN A 498 -2.46 -5.12 10.23
N VAL A 499 -1.81 -4.59 9.19
CA VAL A 499 -1.00 -5.41 8.27
C VAL A 499 0.23 -5.98 8.98
N ALA A 500 0.93 -5.18 9.78
CA ALA A 500 2.06 -5.65 10.58
C ALA A 500 1.63 -6.74 11.57
N GLN A 501 0.51 -6.54 12.27
CA GLN A 501 -0.05 -7.54 13.17
C GLN A 501 -0.49 -8.80 12.42
N PHE A 502 -1.12 -8.70 11.25
CA PHE A 502 -1.47 -9.86 10.42
C PHE A 502 -0.26 -10.76 10.14
N ILE A 503 0.88 -10.15 9.82
CA ILE A 503 2.12 -10.88 9.50
C ILE A 503 2.71 -11.52 10.75
N GLN A 504 2.70 -10.79 11.87
CA GLN A 504 3.14 -11.32 13.14
C GLN A 504 2.28 -12.52 13.56
N GLU A 505 0.95 -12.42 13.46
CA GLU A 505 0.04 -13.54 13.77
C GLU A 505 0.24 -14.74 12.82
N LEU A 506 0.53 -14.52 11.54
CA LEU A 506 0.89 -15.59 10.60
C LEU A 506 2.18 -16.31 11.03
N SER A 507 3.21 -15.55 11.41
CA SER A 507 4.47 -16.11 11.90
C SER A 507 4.27 -16.93 13.18
N HIS A 508 3.46 -16.44 14.13
CA HIS A 508 3.19 -17.16 15.38
C HIS A 508 2.29 -18.38 15.17
N ALA A 509 1.31 -18.31 14.26
CA ALA A 509 0.53 -19.49 13.87
C ALA A 509 1.43 -20.59 13.32
N TRP A 510 2.37 -20.23 12.44
CA TRP A 510 3.36 -21.19 11.90
C TRP A 510 4.22 -21.78 13.02
N THR A 511 4.76 -20.96 13.92
CA THR A 511 5.56 -21.44 15.06
C THR A 511 4.74 -22.36 15.98
N ALA A 512 3.49 -22.01 16.30
CA ALA A 512 2.60 -22.83 17.13
C ALA A 512 2.37 -24.22 16.51
N TYR A 513 2.09 -24.25 15.20
CA TYR A 513 1.93 -25.48 14.43
C TYR A 513 3.21 -26.31 14.43
N TYR A 514 4.36 -25.68 14.16
CA TYR A 514 5.66 -26.36 14.11
C TYR A 514 6.04 -26.94 15.48
N VAL A 515 5.86 -26.19 16.56
CA VAL A 515 6.13 -26.65 17.92
C VAL A 515 5.21 -27.82 18.28
N SER A 516 3.93 -27.79 17.86
CA SER A 516 3.02 -28.93 18.04
C SER A 516 3.51 -30.21 17.35
N LEU A 517 3.94 -30.10 16.09
CA LEU A 517 4.53 -31.23 15.35
C LEU A 517 5.83 -31.72 16.00
N TYR A 518 6.66 -30.80 16.48
CA TYR A 518 7.92 -31.12 17.15
C TYR A 518 7.68 -31.96 18.41
N LEU A 519 6.75 -31.53 19.27
CA LEU A 519 6.38 -32.27 20.48
C LEU A 519 5.86 -33.67 20.14
N HIS A 520 5.03 -33.79 19.09
CA HIS A 520 4.54 -35.09 18.63
C HIS A 520 5.67 -36.02 18.21
N SER A 521 6.57 -35.54 17.34
CA SER A 521 7.65 -36.36 16.77
C SER A 521 8.73 -36.77 17.78
N THR A 522 8.91 -35.99 18.85
CA THR A 522 9.94 -36.24 19.87
C THR A 522 9.41 -36.98 21.08
N GLY A 523 8.08 -37.07 21.23
CA GLY A 523 7.43 -37.65 22.41
C GLY A 523 7.68 -36.85 23.71
N VAL A 524 8.21 -35.63 23.60
CA VAL A 524 8.56 -34.77 24.75
C VAL A 524 7.28 -34.18 25.35
N LYS A 525 7.18 -34.21 26.69
CA LYS A 525 6.04 -33.71 27.47
C LYS A 525 6.36 -32.35 28.09
N ILE A 526 5.39 -31.43 28.09
CA ILE A 526 5.49 -30.07 28.62
C ILE A 526 4.96 -29.97 30.06
N ALA A 527 3.73 -30.44 30.34
CA ALA A 527 3.09 -30.18 31.63
C ALA A 527 2.39 -31.38 32.27
N GLY A 528 1.60 -32.14 31.51
CA GLY A 528 0.74 -33.20 32.07
C GLY A 528 0.65 -34.47 31.23
N GLY A 529 0.97 -34.39 29.92
CA GLY A 529 0.95 -35.50 28.98
C GLY A 529 0.88 -35.00 27.53
N LEU A 530 1.39 -35.79 26.58
CA LEU A 530 1.52 -35.39 25.16
C LEU A 530 0.20 -34.86 24.56
N HIS A 531 -0.93 -35.47 24.94
CA HIS A 531 -2.25 -35.07 24.45
C HIS A 531 -2.72 -33.70 24.99
N TYR A 532 -2.38 -33.35 26.23
CA TYR A 532 -2.70 -32.03 26.82
C TYR A 532 -1.89 -30.94 26.12
N ASP A 533 -0.61 -31.20 25.91
CA ASP A 533 0.33 -30.26 25.28
C ASP A 533 -0.06 -29.97 23.81
N GLN A 534 -0.48 -31.00 23.07
CA GLN A 534 -1.00 -30.86 21.70
C GLN A 534 -2.30 -30.07 21.63
N VAL A 535 -3.23 -30.29 22.57
CA VAL A 535 -4.50 -29.54 22.61
C VAL A 535 -4.24 -28.06 22.85
N ILE A 536 -3.35 -27.72 23.78
CA ILE A 536 -2.96 -26.33 24.06
C ILE A 536 -2.33 -25.67 22.84
N MET A 537 -1.36 -26.34 22.20
CA MET A 537 -0.68 -25.76 21.03
C MET A 537 -1.62 -25.63 19.82
N THR A 538 -2.54 -26.57 19.65
CA THR A 538 -3.58 -26.49 18.61
C THR A 538 -4.56 -25.34 18.88
N LEU A 539 -4.98 -25.17 20.14
CA LEU A 539 -5.82 -24.03 20.52
C LEU A 539 -5.10 -22.70 20.26
N ASN A 540 -3.80 -22.63 20.58
CA ASN A 540 -3.03 -21.41 20.32
C ASN A 540 -2.92 -21.12 18.82
N PHE A 541 -2.64 -22.15 17.99
CA PHE A 541 -2.68 -22.05 16.53
C PHE A 541 -4.01 -21.47 16.02
N LEU A 542 -5.16 -21.98 16.50
CA LEU A 542 -6.48 -21.48 16.11
C LEU A 542 -6.71 -20.02 16.53
N VAL A 543 -6.22 -19.64 17.72
CA VAL A 543 -6.30 -18.25 18.20
C VAL A 543 -5.49 -17.31 17.31
N HIS A 544 -4.27 -17.69 16.91
CA HIS A 544 -3.48 -16.90 15.95
C HIS A 544 -4.14 -16.81 14.59
N CYS A 545 -4.64 -17.92 14.03
CA CYS A 545 -5.35 -17.89 12.76
C CYS A 545 -6.57 -16.96 12.81
N SER A 546 -7.30 -16.96 13.93
CA SER A 546 -8.44 -16.07 14.15
C SER A 546 -8.01 -14.60 14.19
N ARG A 547 -6.97 -14.27 14.97
CA ARG A 547 -6.39 -12.91 15.05
C ARG A 547 -5.86 -12.44 13.71
N MET A 548 -5.15 -13.30 12.98
CA MET A 548 -4.65 -13.07 11.63
C MET A 548 -5.80 -12.65 10.71
N VAL A 549 -6.86 -13.47 10.60
CA VAL A 549 -8.02 -13.17 9.73
C VAL A 549 -8.67 -11.83 10.10
N MET A 550 -8.86 -11.56 11.40
CA MET A 550 -9.44 -10.30 11.86
C MET A 550 -8.56 -9.08 11.53
N CYS A 551 -7.24 -9.17 11.70
CA CYS A 551 -6.31 -8.10 11.34
C CYS A 551 -6.34 -7.82 9.83
N GLY A 552 -6.27 -8.88 9.01
CA GLY A 552 -6.33 -8.76 7.56
C GLY A 552 -7.64 -8.13 7.07
N TYR A 553 -8.77 -8.56 7.62
CA TYR A 553 -10.08 -8.01 7.27
C TYR A 553 -10.26 -6.56 7.74
N THR A 554 -9.74 -6.22 8.93
CA THR A 554 -9.74 -4.83 9.44
C THR A 554 -8.91 -3.91 8.55
N ALA A 555 -7.69 -4.33 8.19
CA ALA A 555 -6.83 -3.59 7.26
C ALA A 555 -7.52 -3.36 5.91
N TRP A 556 -8.11 -4.42 5.33
CA TRP A 556 -8.86 -4.34 4.07
C TRP A 556 -10.03 -3.36 4.17
N SER A 557 -10.89 -3.51 5.18
CA SER A 557 -12.09 -2.68 5.37
C SER A 557 -11.74 -1.19 5.50
N LEU A 558 -10.72 -0.86 6.29
CA LEU A 558 -10.26 0.51 6.49
C LEU A 558 -9.50 1.07 5.28
N SER A 559 -8.78 0.24 4.51
CA SER A 559 -8.05 0.68 3.32
C SER A 559 -8.94 1.31 2.25
N VAL A 560 -10.22 0.90 2.17
CA VAL A 560 -11.22 1.50 1.28
C VAL A 560 -11.41 2.99 1.57
N CYS A 561 -11.36 3.37 2.85
CA CYS A 561 -11.52 4.75 3.31
C CYS A 561 -10.29 5.63 3.02
N LEU A 562 -9.15 5.04 2.64
CA LEU A 562 -7.95 5.77 2.24
C LEU A 562 -7.97 6.21 0.77
N GLY A 563 -8.88 5.67 -0.05
CA GLY A 563 -8.98 6.02 -1.47
C GLY A 563 -7.70 5.74 -2.26
N LEU A 564 -6.94 4.69 -1.89
CA LEU A 564 -5.66 4.39 -2.52
C LEU A 564 -5.82 4.11 -4.01
N LYS A 565 -5.31 5.02 -4.86
CA LYS A 565 -5.37 4.91 -6.33
C LYS A 565 -4.84 3.56 -6.80
N VAL A 566 -3.72 3.11 -6.24
CA VAL A 566 -3.05 1.82 -6.57
C VAL A 566 -3.98 0.61 -6.49
N LEU A 567 -4.93 0.58 -5.54
CA LEU A 567 -5.88 -0.53 -5.38
C LEU A 567 -6.99 -0.52 -6.45
N LYS A 568 -7.21 0.61 -7.11
CA LYS A 568 -8.25 0.83 -8.11
C LYS A 568 -7.71 0.95 -9.54
N THR A 569 -6.39 1.17 -9.72
CA THR A 569 -5.81 1.32 -11.04
C THR A 569 -5.97 0.04 -11.84
N ARG A 570 -6.81 0.12 -12.87
CA ARG A 570 -7.02 -0.94 -13.84
C ARG A 570 -6.00 -0.82 -14.97
N MET A 571 -5.69 -1.95 -15.56
CA MET A 571 -4.86 -2.04 -16.77
C MET A 571 -5.49 -1.19 -17.88
N ALA A 572 -4.69 -0.35 -18.53
CA ALA A 572 -5.15 0.58 -19.56
C ALA A 572 -5.06 -0.02 -20.97
N LEU A 573 -4.15 -0.96 -21.21
CA LEU A 573 -4.01 -1.62 -22.52
C LEU A 573 -5.28 -2.40 -22.87
N ASP A 574 -5.75 -2.18 -24.10
CA ASP A 574 -6.92 -2.87 -24.64
C ASP A 574 -6.74 -4.39 -24.56
N TYR A 575 -7.83 -5.05 -24.23
CA TYR A 575 -7.86 -6.43 -23.82
C TYR A 575 -7.41 -7.37 -24.95
N ASP A 576 -6.15 -7.80 -24.96
CA ASP A 576 -5.78 -8.98 -25.74
C ASP A 576 -6.26 -10.22 -24.97
N ARG A 577 -7.20 -10.97 -25.57
CA ARG A 577 -7.70 -12.26 -25.08
C ARG A 577 -6.56 -13.19 -24.65
N ARG A 578 -5.38 -13.04 -25.24
CA ARG A 578 -4.17 -13.78 -24.90
C ARG A 578 -3.68 -13.52 -23.47
N VAL A 579 -3.82 -12.31 -22.93
CA VAL A 579 -3.36 -11.98 -21.57
C VAL A 579 -4.13 -12.76 -20.50
N ILE A 580 -5.46 -12.86 -20.61
CA ILE A 580 -6.20 -13.75 -19.69
C ILE A 580 -5.88 -15.19 -19.95
N VAL A 581 -5.88 -15.63 -21.22
CA VAL A 581 -5.67 -17.06 -21.50
C VAL A 581 -4.34 -17.52 -20.90
N PHE A 582 -3.29 -16.70 -21.02
CA PHE A 582 -2.02 -16.94 -20.35
C PHE A 582 -2.15 -16.90 -18.82
N ALA A 583 -2.72 -15.84 -18.24
CA ALA A 583 -2.88 -15.72 -16.79
C ALA A 583 -3.72 -16.87 -16.18
N ALA A 584 -4.77 -17.31 -16.87
CA ALA A 584 -5.63 -18.41 -16.48
C ALA A 584 -4.90 -19.76 -16.60
N GLY A 585 -4.10 -19.95 -17.66
CA GLY A 585 -3.25 -21.11 -17.83
C GLY A 585 -2.22 -21.24 -16.70
N ILE A 586 -1.48 -20.16 -16.41
CA ILE A 586 -0.52 -20.13 -15.30
C ILE A 586 -1.22 -20.33 -13.95
N ALA A 587 -2.38 -19.71 -13.72
CA ALA A 587 -3.14 -19.89 -12.49
C ALA A 587 -3.55 -21.36 -12.29
N ALA A 588 -4.07 -22.01 -13.34
CA ALA A 588 -4.45 -23.42 -13.29
C ALA A 588 -3.24 -24.33 -13.05
N CYS A 589 -2.13 -24.12 -13.76
CA CYS A 589 -0.90 -24.87 -13.55
C CYS A 589 -0.35 -24.69 -12.13
N SER A 590 -0.42 -23.48 -11.57
CA SER A 590 0.06 -23.20 -10.22
C SER A 590 -0.81 -23.87 -9.15
N LEU A 591 -2.13 -23.83 -9.29
CA LEU A 591 -3.04 -24.53 -8.36
C LEU A 591 -2.88 -26.06 -8.45
N LEU A 592 -2.69 -26.59 -9.66
CA LEU A 592 -2.39 -28.01 -9.85
C LEU A 592 -1.07 -28.39 -9.19
N LEU A 593 -0.02 -27.59 -9.39
CA LEU A 593 1.28 -27.80 -8.74
C LEU A 593 1.16 -27.81 -7.21
N GLY A 594 0.42 -26.84 -6.65
CA GLY A 594 0.15 -26.78 -5.21
C GLY A 594 -0.60 -28.01 -4.71
N THR A 595 -1.58 -28.49 -5.47
CA THR A 595 -2.31 -29.72 -5.15
C THR A 595 -1.39 -30.95 -5.15
N CYS A 596 -0.50 -31.07 -6.14
CA CYS A 596 0.50 -32.14 -6.20
C CYS A 596 1.44 -32.13 -4.98
N HIS A 597 1.89 -30.94 -4.55
CA HIS A 597 2.69 -30.83 -3.33
C HIS A 597 1.90 -31.23 -2.07
N VAL A 598 0.62 -30.85 -1.94
CA VAL A 598 -0.23 -31.27 -0.81
C VAL A 598 -0.37 -32.79 -0.75
N VAL A 599 -0.60 -33.44 -1.89
CA VAL A 599 -0.69 -34.90 -1.96
C VAL A 599 0.62 -35.54 -1.49
N LEU A 600 1.75 -34.97 -1.91
CA LEU A 600 3.06 -35.45 -1.51
C LEU A 600 3.33 -35.26 -0.01
N ASP A 601 2.96 -34.11 0.55
CA ASP A 601 3.04 -33.81 1.97
C ASP A 601 2.18 -34.76 2.81
N MET A 602 0.97 -35.10 2.34
CA MET A 602 0.12 -36.10 2.97
C MET A 602 0.80 -37.48 3.03
N ILE A 603 1.50 -37.87 1.96
CA ILE A 603 2.25 -39.14 1.95
C ILE A 603 3.40 -39.06 2.96
N TYR A 604 4.16 -37.96 3.01
CA TYR A 604 5.21 -37.80 4.03
C TYR A 604 4.67 -37.82 5.46
N ALA A 605 3.52 -37.21 5.72
CA ALA A 605 2.90 -37.20 7.05
C ALA A 605 2.54 -38.61 7.56
N THR A 606 2.37 -39.59 6.66
CA THR A 606 2.13 -40.99 7.01
C THR A 606 3.41 -41.81 7.24
N MET A 607 4.58 -41.23 6.96
CA MET A 607 5.87 -41.91 7.19
C MET A 607 6.32 -41.74 8.65
N GLU A 608 6.78 -42.83 9.26
CA GLU A 608 7.27 -42.86 10.65
C GLU A 608 8.55 -42.03 10.86
N HIS A 609 9.21 -41.72 9.75
CA HIS A 609 10.61 -41.31 9.65
C HIS A 609 10.74 -40.22 8.57
N VAL A 610 10.37 -38.99 8.92
CA VAL A 610 10.23 -37.88 7.95
C VAL A 610 11.52 -37.07 7.85
N TYR A 611 11.98 -36.83 6.62
CA TYR A 611 12.98 -35.80 6.33
C TYR A 611 12.38 -34.41 6.63
N ARG A 612 12.59 -33.92 7.85
CA ARG A 612 12.01 -32.67 8.38
C ARG A 612 12.30 -31.43 7.52
N THR A 613 13.48 -31.37 6.91
CA THR A 613 13.92 -30.27 6.03
C THR A 613 13.18 -30.28 4.69
N LEU A 614 12.73 -31.45 4.26
CA LEU A 614 12.11 -31.69 2.97
C LEU A 614 10.64 -31.28 2.99
N LEU A 615 9.92 -31.72 4.04
CA LEU A 615 8.53 -31.32 4.32
C LEU A 615 8.37 -29.79 4.48
N ALA A 616 9.38 -29.13 5.05
CA ALA A 616 9.39 -27.68 5.15
C ALA A 616 9.52 -26.99 3.77
N SER A 617 10.31 -27.57 2.87
CA SER A 617 10.54 -27.04 1.51
C SER A 617 9.31 -27.22 0.62
N THR A 618 8.64 -28.36 0.71
CA THR A 618 7.38 -28.64 0.00
C THR A 618 6.24 -27.76 0.50
N GLY A 619 6.10 -27.57 1.82
CA GLY A 619 5.08 -26.67 2.39
C GLY A 619 5.20 -25.21 1.93
N ILE A 620 6.43 -24.70 1.77
CA ILE A 620 6.66 -23.36 1.22
C ILE A 620 6.25 -23.29 -0.25
N ALA A 621 6.54 -24.33 -1.03
CA ALA A 621 6.14 -24.42 -2.44
C ALA A 621 4.60 -24.54 -2.60
N VAL A 622 3.90 -25.28 -1.72
CA VAL A 622 2.43 -25.29 -1.65
C VAL A 622 1.90 -23.87 -1.46
N PHE A 623 2.49 -23.13 -0.52
CA PHE A 623 2.01 -21.80 -0.17
C PHE A 623 2.10 -20.83 -1.35
N TYR A 624 3.27 -20.68 -1.97
CA TYR A 624 3.44 -19.73 -3.06
C TYR A 624 2.68 -20.13 -4.34
N SER A 625 2.56 -21.43 -4.64
CA SER A 625 1.87 -21.90 -5.86
C SER A 625 0.37 -21.60 -5.79
N ASN A 626 -0.25 -21.85 -4.64
CA ASN A 626 -1.64 -21.51 -4.41
C ASN A 626 -1.87 -20.00 -4.41
N LEU A 627 -0.96 -19.21 -3.80
CA LEU A 627 -1.08 -17.75 -3.80
C LEU A 627 -0.99 -17.15 -5.20
N ILE A 628 -0.08 -17.64 -6.06
CA ILE A 628 -0.01 -17.24 -7.48
C ILE A 628 -1.35 -17.52 -8.18
N GLY A 629 -1.90 -18.72 -8.02
CA GLY A 629 -3.17 -19.11 -8.62
C GLY A 629 -4.37 -18.26 -8.18
N ILE A 630 -4.50 -18.04 -6.86
CA ILE A 630 -5.56 -17.22 -6.26
C ILE A 630 -5.42 -15.76 -6.72
N THR A 631 -4.22 -15.19 -6.67
CA THR A 631 -4.01 -13.78 -7.02
C THR A 631 -4.18 -13.50 -8.50
N PHE A 632 -3.78 -14.41 -9.39
CA PHE A 632 -4.14 -14.32 -10.80
C PHE A 632 -5.66 -14.42 -11.02
N SER A 633 -6.37 -15.26 -10.27
CA SER A 633 -7.84 -15.32 -10.36
C SER A 633 -8.50 -14.00 -9.97
N LEU A 634 -7.95 -13.32 -8.94
CA LEU A 634 -8.39 -11.97 -8.54
C LEU A 634 -8.05 -10.92 -9.61
N PHE A 635 -6.88 -11.00 -10.25
CA PHE A 635 -6.52 -10.17 -11.40
C PHE A 635 -7.51 -10.36 -12.55
N ILE A 636 -7.81 -11.61 -12.91
CA ILE A 636 -8.75 -11.96 -13.98
C ILE A 636 -10.15 -11.38 -13.69
N ARG A 637 -10.58 -11.35 -12.43
CA ARG A 637 -11.89 -10.80 -12.05
C ARG A 637 -11.92 -9.27 -12.01
N SER A 638 -10.90 -8.64 -11.44
CA SER A 638 -10.93 -7.20 -11.08
C SER A 638 -10.19 -6.28 -12.06
N ARG A 639 -9.24 -6.82 -12.83
CA ARG A 639 -8.31 -6.09 -13.72
C ARG A 639 -7.37 -5.10 -13.03
N CYS A 640 -7.28 -5.14 -11.70
CA CYS A 640 -6.40 -4.23 -10.97
C CYS A 640 -4.93 -4.67 -11.08
N LEU A 641 -4.05 -3.74 -11.46
CA LEU A 641 -2.62 -3.99 -11.66
C LEU A 641 -1.88 -4.42 -10.39
N VAL A 642 -2.40 -4.05 -9.21
CA VAL A 642 -1.84 -4.47 -7.92
C VAL A 642 -1.75 -5.99 -7.77
N TRP A 643 -2.71 -6.73 -8.35
CA TRP A 643 -2.67 -8.20 -8.32
C TRP A 643 -1.51 -8.77 -9.13
N LEU A 644 -1.18 -8.17 -10.28
CA LEU A 644 0.01 -8.55 -11.04
C LEU A 644 1.29 -8.25 -10.26
N ALA A 645 1.32 -7.14 -9.52
CA ALA A 645 2.48 -6.82 -8.68
C ALA A 645 2.67 -7.87 -7.57
N ILE A 646 1.59 -8.29 -6.92
CA ILE A 646 1.61 -9.35 -5.90
C ILE A 646 2.03 -10.69 -6.51
N VAL A 647 1.50 -11.04 -7.69
CA VAL A 647 1.90 -12.26 -8.42
C VAL A 647 3.39 -12.23 -8.74
N ALA A 648 3.95 -11.10 -9.18
CA ALA A 648 5.36 -10.98 -9.51
C ALA A 648 6.25 -11.31 -8.30
N VAL A 649 5.87 -10.85 -7.10
CA VAL A 649 6.57 -11.17 -5.83
C VAL A 649 6.47 -12.65 -5.52
N PHE A 650 5.27 -13.24 -5.51
CA PHE A 650 5.12 -14.67 -5.23
C PHE A 650 5.81 -15.56 -6.27
N SER A 651 5.87 -15.12 -7.52
CA SER A 651 6.61 -15.81 -8.58
C SER A 651 8.11 -15.80 -8.31
N LEU A 652 8.67 -14.69 -7.82
CA LEU A 652 10.07 -14.60 -7.41
C LEU A 652 10.36 -15.53 -6.22
N LEU A 653 9.52 -15.47 -5.18
CA LEU A 653 9.65 -16.30 -3.98
C LEU A 653 9.50 -17.80 -4.30
N MET A 654 8.59 -18.15 -5.22
CA MET A 654 8.48 -19.50 -5.76
C MET A 654 9.79 -19.94 -6.40
N SER A 655 10.32 -19.16 -7.35
CA SER A 655 11.58 -19.49 -8.02
C SER A 655 12.72 -19.71 -7.04
N VAL A 656 12.87 -18.83 -6.04
CA VAL A 656 13.87 -18.95 -4.98
C VAL A 656 13.68 -20.25 -4.19
N SER A 657 12.46 -20.55 -3.74
CA SER A 657 12.15 -21.78 -3.01
C SER A 657 12.41 -23.05 -3.84
N SER A 658 12.08 -23.02 -5.13
CA SER A 658 12.30 -24.11 -6.07
C SER A 658 13.78 -24.38 -6.34
N VAL A 659 14.61 -23.34 -6.49
CA VAL A 659 16.06 -23.49 -6.61
C VAL A 659 16.63 -24.12 -5.34
N HIS A 660 16.16 -23.71 -4.16
CA HIS A 660 16.61 -24.30 -2.91
C HIS A 660 16.20 -25.77 -2.77
N ALA A 661 14.97 -26.14 -3.14
CA ALA A 661 14.51 -27.53 -3.16
C ALA A 661 15.38 -28.40 -4.09
N LEU A 662 15.69 -27.89 -5.30
CA LEU A 662 16.60 -28.56 -6.24
C LEU A 662 18.02 -28.69 -5.68
N TYR A 663 18.51 -27.65 -5.01
CA TYR A 663 19.81 -27.66 -4.34
C TYR A 663 19.86 -28.73 -3.24
N ILE A 664 18.84 -28.81 -2.38
CA ILE A 664 18.74 -29.85 -1.35
C ILE A 664 18.73 -31.24 -2.00
N TYR A 665 17.94 -31.44 -3.05
CA TYR A 665 17.86 -32.71 -3.78
C TYR A 665 19.22 -33.13 -4.37
N LEU A 666 19.94 -32.20 -5.01
CA LEU A 666 21.27 -32.47 -5.56
C LEU A 666 22.26 -32.86 -4.45
N GLN A 667 22.21 -32.15 -3.32
CA GLN A 667 23.07 -32.42 -2.17
C GLN A 667 22.77 -33.79 -1.53
N THR A 668 21.50 -34.13 -1.32
CA THR A 668 21.08 -35.43 -0.76
C THR A 668 21.45 -36.58 -1.68
N THR A 669 21.28 -36.40 -2.99
CA THR A 669 21.45 -37.47 -3.99
C THR A 669 22.92 -37.72 -4.33
N PHE A 670 23.70 -36.68 -4.56
CA PHE A 670 25.07 -36.81 -5.09
C PHE A 670 26.14 -36.77 -4.01
N THR A 671 25.95 -36.04 -2.90
CA THR A 671 27.03 -35.84 -1.92
C THR A 671 27.10 -36.97 -0.87
N ARG A 672 26.01 -37.72 -0.61
CA ARG A 672 25.83 -38.79 0.41
C ARG A 672 26.24 -38.47 1.86
N LYS A 673 27.05 -37.44 2.11
CA LYS A 673 27.52 -36.95 3.43
C LYS A 673 26.39 -36.64 4.41
N LEU A 674 25.28 -36.06 3.95
CA LEU A 674 24.14 -35.75 4.82
C LEU A 674 23.47 -37.04 5.33
N LEU A 675 23.31 -38.03 4.45
CA LEU A 675 22.79 -39.36 4.81
C LEU A 675 23.74 -40.10 5.76
N GLU A 676 25.06 -40.04 5.51
CA GLU A 676 26.07 -40.66 6.39
C GLU A 676 26.12 -40.02 7.78
N ASN A 677 25.99 -38.69 7.87
CA ASN A 677 25.97 -37.96 9.15
C ASN A 677 24.70 -38.24 9.98
N LEU A 678 23.53 -38.31 9.34
CA LEU A 678 22.27 -38.66 10.01
C LEU A 678 22.26 -40.14 10.47
N LYS A 679 22.84 -41.03 9.66
CA LYS A 679 23.07 -42.43 10.03
C LYS A 679 24.00 -42.57 11.24
N ASN A 680 25.05 -41.75 11.32
CA ASN A 680 25.97 -41.71 12.48
C ASN A 680 25.32 -41.16 13.76
N LEU A 681 24.23 -40.40 13.65
CA LEU A 681 23.43 -39.91 14.78
C LEU A 681 22.34 -40.90 15.23
N GLY A 682 22.20 -42.07 14.56
CA GLY A 682 21.23 -43.09 14.91
C GLY A 682 19.82 -42.88 14.33
N PHE A 683 19.63 -41.93 13.43
CA PHE A 683 18.32 -41.53 12.86
C PHE A 683 18.09 -42.09 11.43
N GLU A 684 18.15 -43.42 11.26
CA GLU A 684 17.63 -44.19 10.08
C GLU A 684 18.52 -44.42 8.84
N GLY A 685 18.01 -45.32 7.97
CA GLY A 685 18.67 -46.02 6.87
C GLY A 685 18.56 -45.40 5.46
N THR A 686 19.30 -46.02 4.54
CA THR A 686 19.94 -45.38 3.39
C THR A 686 19.25 -45.69 2.04
N VAL A 687 18.25 -44.92 1.59
CA VAL A 687 17.95 -44.72 0.14
C VAL A 687 17.14 -43.42 -0.06
N PRO A 688 17.47 -42.53 -1.03
CA PRO A 688 16.54 -41.49 -1.49
C PRO A 688 15.29 -42.15 -2.05
N SER A 689 14.12 -41.90 -1.45
CA SER A 689 12.87 -42.51 -1.92
C SER A 689 12.48 -41.95 -3.30
N ILE A 690 11.69 -42.69 -4.08
CA ILE A 690 11.10 -42.20 -5.33
C ILE A 690 10.34 -40.86 -5.15
N LEU A 691 9.86 -40.58 -3.94
CA LEU A 691 9.23 -39.31 -3.58
C LEU A 691 10.20 -38.12 -3.69
N HIS A 692 11.48 -38.27 -3.35
CA HIS A 692 12.48 -37.20 -3.48
C HIS A 692 12.69 -36.81 -4.95
N PHE A 693 12.62 -37.79 -5.85
CA PHE A 693 12.68 -37.54 -7.29
C PHE A 693 11.43 -36.80 -7.79
N PHE A 694 10.24 -37.17 -7.31
CA PHE A 694 9.00 -36.43 -7.60
C PHE A 694 9.05 -34.99 -7.09
N GLU A 695 9.60 -34.75 -5.90
CA GLU A 695 9.81 -33.37 -5.42
C GLU A 695 10.72 -32.56 -6.32
N ALA A 696 11.82 -33.14 -6.78
CA ALA A 696 12.72 -32.45 -7.70
C ALA A 696 12.01 -32.07 -9.01
N ILE A 697 11.12 -32.93 -9.50
CA ILE A 697 10.27 -32.64 -10.67
C ILE A 697 9.31 -31.48 -10.35
N LEU A 698 8.62 -31.54 -9.20
CA LEU A 698 7.69 -30.48 -8.80
C LEU A 698 8.41 -29.14 -8.57
N ALA A 699 9.61 -29.17 -7.98
CA ALA A 699 10.46 -28.00 -7.81
C ALA A 699 10.92 -27.43 -9.17
N LEU A 700 11.31 -28.28 -10.12
CA LEU A 700 11.65 -27.83 -11.47
C LEU A 700 10.44 -27.21 -12.18
N ALA A 701 9.27 -27.81 -12.06
CA ALA A 701 8.02 -27.25 -12.59
C ALA A 701 7.68 -25.89 -11.94
N GLY A 702 7.82 -25.80 -10.62
CA GLY A 702 7.65 -24.56 -9.86
C GLY A 702 8.63 -23.46 -10.27
N LEU A 703 9.89 -23.81 -10.55
CA LEU A 703 10.89 -22.87 -11.04
C LEU A 703 10.50 -22.31 -12.42
N ILE A 704 10.11 -23.19 -13.34
CA ILE A 704 9.69 -22.79 -14.70
C ILE A 704 8.46 -21.88 -14.63
N ILE A 705 7.43 -22.29 -13.88
CA ILE A 705 6.20 -21.51 -13.70
C ILE A 705 6.52 -20.15 -13.06
N GLY A 706 7.33 -20.12 -12.00
CA GLY A 706 7.73 -18.90 -11.32
C GLY A 706 8.48 -17.92 -12.24
N ILE A 707 9.46 -18.40 -13.01
CA ILE A 707 10.21 -17.55 -13.94
C ILE A 707 9.30 -16.99 -15.03
N LEU A 708 8.46 -17.84 -15.65
CA LEU A 708 7.53 -17.41 -16.71
C LEU A 708 6.50 -16.41 -16.19
N ALA A 709 5.88 -16.70 -15.05
CA ALA A 709 4.88 -15.83 -14.43
C ALA A 709 5.48 -14.48 -14.01
N GLY A 710 6.65 -14.51 -13.34
CA GLY A 710 7.35 -13.32 -12.86
C GLY A 710 7.81 -12.42 -14.01
N ALA A 711 8.47 -13.00 -15.03
CA ALA A 711 8.93 -12.26 -16.19
C ALA A 711 7.75 -11.65 -16.97
N TYR A 712 6.66 -12.39 -17.13
CA TYR A 712 5.45 -11.90 -17.80
C TYR A 712 4.82 -10.73 -17.03
N CYS A 713 4.62 -10.88 -15.71
CA CYS A 713 4.02 -9.82 -14.89
C CYS A 713 4.88 -8.56 -14.88
N LEU A 714 6.21 -8.68 -14.72
CA LEU A 714 7.12 -7.53 -14.74
C LEU A 714 7.12 -6.82 -16.10
N ARG A 715 7.01 -7.54 -17.21
CA ARG A 715 6.88 -6.94 -18.56
C ARG A 715 5.58 -6.16 -18.68
N LEU A 716 4.44 -6.73 -18.31
CA LEU A 716 3.14 -6.04 -18.35
C LEU A 716 3.13 -4.80 -17.45
N LEU A 717 3.60 -4.93 -16.21
CA LEU A 717 3.68 -3.82 -15.26
C LEU A 717 4.61 -2.70 -15.76
N LYS A 718 5.70 -3.05 -16.45
CA LYS A 718 6.57 -2.07 -17.10
C LYS A 718 5.83 -1.33 -18.22
N MET A 719 5.11 -2.04 -19.09
CA MET A 719 4.35 -1.43 -20.18
C MET A 719 3.25 -0.48 -19.67
N GLU A 720 2.60 -0.85 -18.56
CA GLU A 720 1.57 -0.03 -17.90
C GLU A 720 2.15 1.11 -17.03
N SER A 721 3.47 1.17 -16.87
CA SER A 721 4.11 2.26 -16.14
C SER A 721 4.22 3.49 -17.03
N ALA A 722 3.84 4.66 -16.50
CA ALA A 722 4.07 5.92 -17.20
C ALA A 722 5.57 6.16 -17.43
N TYR A 723 5.91 6.77 -18.56
CA TYR A 723 7.28 7.17 -18.90
C TYR A 723 7.66 8.38 -18.04
N ARG A 724 8.60 8.19 -17.10
CA ARG A 724 8.93 9.21 -16.09
C ARG A 724 10.43 9.40 -15.95
N LYS A 725 10.85 10.66 -15.75
CA LYS A 725 12.25 10.98 -15.41
C LYS A 725 12.47 10.92 -13.91
N LYS A 726 13.58 10.31 -13.48
CA LYS A 726 14.01 10.27 -12.08
C LYS A 726 14.68 11.59 -11.66
N GLY A 727 13.88 12.64 -11.51
CA GLY A 727 14.32 14.00 -11.14
C GLY A 727 13.69 14.54 -9.85
N GLY A 728 14.13 15.73 -9.42
CA GLY A 728 13.53 16.46 -8.29
C GLY A 728 13.61 15.72 -6.94
N ASN A 729 12.50 15.72 -6.20
CA ASN A 729 12.36 15.13 -4.86
C ASN A 729 12.53 13.60 -4.81
N MET A 730 12.50 12.93 -5.97
CA MET A 730 12.68 11.48 -6.12
C MET A 730 14.14 11.10 -6.43
N PHE A 731 15.04 12.07 -6.63
CA PHE A 731 16.44 11.81 -6.96
C PHE A 731 17.19 11.10 -5.82
N TRP A 732 17.12 11.63 -4.60
CA TRP A 732 17.89 11.08 -3.48
C TRP A 732 17.43 9.68 -3.02
N PRO A 733 16.12 9.33 -2.93
CA PRO A 733 15.70 7.99 -2.53
C PRO A 733 16.13 6.95 -3.57
N MET A 734 15.99 7.26 -4.87
CA MET A 734 16.39 6.35 -5.95
C MET A 734 17.91 6.15 -5.99
N ARG A 735 18.70 7.18 -5.67
CA ARG A 735 20.16 7.07 -5.55
C ARG A 735 20.56 6.18 -4.37
N LEU A 736 19.93 6.36 -3.21
CA LEU A 736 20.19 5.52 -2.03
C LEU A 736 19.82 4.06 -2.30
N LEU A 737 18.66 3.80 -2.91
CA LEU A 737 18.26 2.45 -3.33
C LEU A 737 19.31 1.80 -4.21
N ARG A 738 19.87 2.52 -5.20
CA ARG A 738 20.93 1.97 -6.04
C ARG A 738 22.19 1.63 -5.24
N ILE A 739 22.61 2.53 -4.34
CA ILE A 739 23.80 2.34 -3.50
C ILE A 739 23.61 1.13 -2.58
N PHE A 740 22.50 1.06 -1.85
CA PHE A 740 22.21 -0.06 -0.95
C PHE A 740 22.12 -1.40 -1.71
N GLY A 741 21.53 -1.40 -2.91
CA GLY A 741 21.49 -2.59 -3.76
C GLY A 741 22.88 -3.07 -4.19
N MET A 742 23.81 -2.15 -4.49
CA MET A 742 25.20 -2.52 -4.81
C MET A 742 25.96 -3.06 -3.59
N ILE A 743 25.77 -2.45 -2.42
CA ILE A 743 26.39 -2.92 -1.17
C ILE A 743 25.86 -4.30 -0.79
N ASN A 744 24.54 -4.50 -0.81
CA ASN A 744 23.94 -5.81 -0.54
C ASN A 744 24.40 -6.86 -1.53
N LEU A 745 24.49 -6.55 -2.83
CA LEU A 745 25.03 -7.47 -3.81
C LEU A 745 26.46 -7.92 -3.46
N PHE A 746 27.32 -6.98 -3.05
CA PHE A 746 28.68 -7.30 -2.61
C PHE A 746 28.68 -8.18 -1.34
N LEU A 747 27.86 -7.84 -0.35
CA LEU A 747 27.75 -8.62 0.90
C LEU A 747 27.24 -10.04 0.63
N THR A 748 26.22 -10.20 -0.22
CA THR A 748 25.66 -11.51 -0.58
C THR A 748 26.64 -12.37 -1.37
N VAL A 749 27.41 -11.78 -2.29
CA VAL A 749 28.49 -12.51 -2.98
C VAL A 749 29.57 -12.93 -1.97
N THR A 750 29.92 -12.05 -1.03
CA THR A 750 30.89 -12.36 0.04
C THR A 750 30.39 -13.49 0.94
N GLU A 751 29.12 -13.46 1.34
CA GLU A 751 28.45 -14.49 2.13
C GLU A 751 28.39 -15.83 1.38
N LEU A 752 28.07 -15.82 0.08
CA LEU A 752 28.09 -17.03 -0.74
C LEU A 752 29.49 -17.65 -0.80
N LEU A 753 30.52 -16.85 -1.08
CA LEU A 753 31.91 -17.32 -1.08
C LEU A 753 32.29 -17.92 0.27
N PHE A 754 31.84 -17.29 1.35
CA PHE A 754 32.05 -17.75 2.71
C PHE A 754 31.35 -19.08 2.98
N ILE A 755 30.07 -19.20 2.61
CA ILE A 755 29.28 -20.44 2.71
C ILE A 755 29.95 -21.57 1.91
N PHE A 756 30.45 -21.29 0.71
CA PHE A 756 31.16 -22.27 -0.12
C PHE A 756 32.48 -22.70 0.52
N GLN A 757 33.28 -21.76 1.04
CA GLN A 757 34.54 -22.06 1.73
C GLN A 757 34.31 -22.89 2.98
N VAL A 758 33.29 -22.55 3.77
CA VAL A 758 32.87 -23.29 4.95
C VAL A 758 32.42 -24.70 4.56
N LYS A 759 31.58 -24.86 3.52
CA LYS A 759 31.11 -26.17 3.03
C LYS A 759 32.23 -27.10 2.55
N LEU A 760 33.30 -26.57 1.95
CA LEU A 760 34.43 -27.39 1.49
C LEU A 760 35.19 -28.05 2.66
N ASN A 761 35.24 -27.39 3.82
CA ASN A 761 36.00 -27.83 4.99
C ASN A 761 35.13 -28.43 6.11
N TRP A 762 33.80 -28.28 6.07
CA TRP A 762 32.91 -28.79 7.12
C TRP A 762 32.62 -30.29 6.97
N LYS A 763 32.76 -31.03 8.08
CA LYS A 763 32.34 -32.45 8.18
C LYS A 763 30.83 -32.61 8.40
N PHE A 764 30.17 -31.59 8.96
CA PHE A 764 28.75 -31.62 9.27
C PHE A 764 27.97 -30.72 8.30
N THR A 765 26.99 -31.28 7.61
CA THR A 765 26.04 -30.55 6.78
C THR A 765 24.89 -30.08 7.67
N ASP A 766 25.02 -28.88 8.22
CA ASP A 766 23.99 -28.29 9.08
C ASP A 766 22.87 -27.65 8.22
N ALA A 767 21.64 -27.76 8.70
CA ALA A 767 20.47 -27.10 8.12
C ALA A 767 20.69 -25.58 8.00
N ALA A 768 21.37 -24.96 8.98
CA ALA A 768 21.67 -23.53 8.97
C ALA A 768 22.45 -23.07 7.71
N VAL A 769 23.36 -23.91 7.19
CA VAL A 769 24.18 -23.60 6.00
C VAL A 769 23.41 -23.80 4.71
N ASN A 770 22.48 -24.75 4.69
CA ASN A 770 21.61 -24.97 3.54
C ASN A 770 20.60 -23.81 3.42
N TYR A 771 20.04 -23.38 4.55
CA TYR A 771 19.19 -22.20 4.62
C TYR A 771 19.91 -20.88 4.29
N GLY A 772 21.20 -20.75 4.60
CA GLY A 772 21.99 -19.57 4.16
C GLY A 772 22.11 -19.43 2.64
N VAL A 773 22.10 -20.55 1.89
CA VAL A 773 22.07 -20.51 0.42
C VAL A 773 20.72 -20.00 -0.09
N LEU A 774 19.62 -20.39 0.56
CA LEU A 774 18.27 -19.90 0.22
C LEU A 774 18.18 -18.37 0.39
N ASP A 775 18.63 -17.85 1.54
CA ASP A 775 18.64 -16.41 1.82
C ASP A 775 19.51 -15.67 0.79
N SER A 776 20.69 -16.18 0.50
CA SER A 776 21.58 -15.60 -0.52
C SER A 776 20.94 -15.55 -1.92
N ILE A 777 20.22 -16.60 -2.34
CA ILE A 777 19.54 -16.61 -3.65
C ILE A 777 18.39 -15.58 -3.67
N SER A 778 17.61 -15.49 -2.59
CA SER A 778 16.57 -14.47 -2.44
C SER A 778 17.15 -13.07 -2.53
N MET A 779 18.19 -12.80 -1.76
CA MET A 779 18.85 -11.52 -1.68
C MET A 779 19.45 -11.10 -3.03
N LEU A 780 20.05 -12.04 -3.78
CA LEU A 780 20.52 -11.78 -5.14
C LEU A 780 19.38 -11.33 -6.06
N ALA A 781 18.25 -12.05 -6.05
CA ALA A 781 17.09 -11.70 -6.86
C ALA A 781 16.54 -10.31 -6.50
N THR A 782 16.45 -10.01 -5.21
CA THR A 782 16.06 -8.69 -4.68
C THR A 782 17.04 -7.60 -5.12
N CYS A 783 18.36 -7.85 -5.06
CA CYS A 783 19.38 -6.91 -5.51
C CYS A 783 19.29 -6.62 -7.02
N PHE A 784 19.08 -7.65 -7.86
CA PHE A 784 18.92 -7.45 -9.30
C PHE A 784 17.67 -6.64 -9.63
N LEU A 785 16.54 -6.93 -8.97
CA LEU A 785 15.32 -6.13 -9.11
C LEU A 785 15.56 -4.68 -8.69
N GLN A 786 16.22 -4.47 -7.56
CA GLN A 786 16.56 -3.14 -7.04
C GLN A 786 17.44 -2.34 -8.00
N LEU A 787 18.49 -2.94 -8.55
CA LEU A 787 19.39 -2.31 -9.52
C LEU A 787 18.67 -2.02 -10.85
N TRP A 788 17.80 -2.91 -11.30
CA TRP A 788 17.01 -2.73 -12.52
C TRP A 788 16.00 -1.59 -12.40
N VAL A 789 15.25 -1.54 -11.28
CA VAL A 789 14.28 -0.46 -11.00
C VAL A 789 14.99 0.88 -10.87
N THR A 790 16.17 0.93 -10.26
CA THR A 790 16.92 2.18 -10.02
C THR A 790 17.81 2.59 -11.17
N HIS A 791 17.94 1.77 -12.22
CA HIS A 791 18.80 2.07 -13.36
C HIS A 791 18.44 3.43 -14.01
N PRO A 792 19.39 4.32 -14.30
CA PRO A 792 19.10 5.65 -14.84
C PRO A 792 18.30 5.63 -16.14
N ASN A 793 18.57 4.65 -17.01
CA ASN A 793 17.90 4.50 -18.31
C ASN A 793 16.51 3.83 -18.19
N ASN A 794 16.13 3.33 -17.02
CA ASN A 794 14.82 2.72 -16.84
C ASN A 794 13.78 3.79 -16.50
N LEU A 795 13.01 4.21 -17.51
CA LEU A 795 12.02 5.28 -17.41
C LEU A 795 10.60 4.74 -17.13
N HIS A 796 10.39 3.43 -17.26
CA HIS A 796 9.15 2.71 -16.94
C HIS A 796 9.29 1.95 -15.61
N PHE A 797 9.40 2.68 -14.50
CA PHE A 797 9.72 2.07 -13.20
C PHE A 797 8.60 2.15 -12.17
N GLN A 798 7.46 2.78 -12.46
CA GLN A 798 6.39 3.03 -11.49
C GLN A 798 5.83 1.76 -10.83
N TRP A 799 5.36 0.81 -11.63
CA TRP A 799 4.87 -0.47 -11.10
C TRP A 799 5.99 -1.41 -10.66
N PRO A 800 7.13 -1.50 -11.40
CA PRO A 800 8.31 -2.19 -10.91
C PRO A 800 8.80 -1.74 -9.52
N LEU A 801 8.69 -0.45 -9.20
CA LEU A 801 9.02 0.09 -7.88
C LEU A 801 8.07 -0.44 -6.80
N LEU A 802 6.77 -0.57 -7.10
CA LEU A 802 5.82 -1.19 -6.19
C LEU A 802 6.14 -2.68 -5.95
N VAL A 803 6.51 -3.42 -7.01
CA VAL A 803 6.97 -4.82 -6.87
C VAL A 803 8.21 -4.87 -5.97
N LEU A 804 9.17 -3.95 -6.17
CA LEU A 804 10.36 -3.86 -5.34
C LEU A 804 10.02 -3.55 -3.87
N VAL A 805 9.08 -2.66 -3.58
CA VAL A 805 8.62 -2.39 -2.20
C VAL A 805 8.10 -3.66 -1.54
N LEU A 806 7.23 -4.40 -2.24
CA LEU A 806 6.66 -5.65 -1.72
C LEU A 806 7.73 -6.75 -1.56
N GLN A 807 8.69 -6.83 -2.49
CA GLN A 807 9.79 -7.78 -2.42
C GLN A 807 10.75 -7.47 -1.27
N LEU A 808 11.16 -6.21 -1.11
CA LEU A 808 12.01 -5.78 0.01
C LEU A 808 11.35 -6.02 1.36
N PHE A 809 10.03 -5.92 1.41
CA PHE A 809 9.26 -6.26 2.59
C PHE A 809 9.33 -7.76 2.91
N ALA A 810 9.13 -8.64 1.92
CA ALA A 810 9.29 -10.08 2.09
C ALA A 810 10.73 -10.46 2.47
N GLU A 811 11.72 -9.80 1.87
CA GLU A 811 13.14 -10.01 2.15
C GLU A 811 13.49 -9.60 3.58
N ALA A 812 13.00 -8.44 4.05
CA ALA A 812 13.25 -7.98 5.43
C ALA A 812 12.76 -8.98 6.48
N LEU A 813 11.60 -9.62 6.23
CA LEU A 813 11.03 -10.66 7.08
C LEU A 813 11.80 -11.98 7.01
N THR A 814 12.33 -12.30 5.84
CA THR A 814 13.10 -13.52 5.62
C THR A 814 14.46 -13.43 6.31
N THR A 815 15.22 -12.36 6.07
CA THR A 815 16.54 -12.15 6.66
C THR A 815 16.47 -12.04 8.19
N ILE A 816 15.43 -11.41 8.77
CA ILE A 816 15.28 -11.38 10.24
C ILE A 816 15.01 -12.76 10.83
N GLY A 817 14.21 -13.58 10.14
CA GLY A 817 13.98 -14.97 10.53
C GLY A 817 15.29 -15.77 10.57
N PHE A 818 16.13 -15.61 9.54
CA PHE A 818 17.44 -16.27 9.50
C PHE A 818 18.41 -15.73 10.56
N LEU A 819 18.47 -14.42 10.73
CA LEU A 819 19.27 -13.80 11.78
C LEU A 819 18.88 -14.33 13.16
N SER A 820 17.58 -14.47 13.44
CA SER A 820 17.08 -15.07 14.68
C SER A 820 17.51 -16.53 14.82
N ALA A 821 17.38 -17.33 13.76
CA ALA A 821 17.76 -18.74 13.78
C ALA A 821 19.27 -18.93 14.04
N GLN A 822 20.12 -18.13 13.38
CA GLN A 822 21.56 -18.15 13.60
C GLN A 822 21.95 -17.67 15.01
N THR A 823 21.24 -16.67 15.55
CA THR A 823 21.46 -16.22 16.94
C THR A 823 21.24 -17.36 17.93
N ASN A 824 20.14 -18.10 17.77
CA ASN A 824 19.84 -19.25 18.62
C ASN A 824 20.90 -20.35 18.48
N TYR A 825 21.39 -20.58 17.26
CA TYR A 825 22.47 -21.52 17.01
C TYR A 825 23.77 -21.14 17.72
N VAL A 826 24.19 -19.88 17.61
CA VAL A 826 25.37 -19.34 18.30
C VAL A 826 25.24 -19.51 19.82
N GLN A 827 24.08 -19.18 20.39
CA GLN A 827 23.82 -19.36 21.82
C GLN A 827 23.92 -20.83 22.25
N MET A 828 23.38 -21.75 21.46
CA MET A 828 23.47 -23.18 21.70
C MET A 828 24.94 -23.62 21.72
N MET A 829 25.75 -23.21 20.72
CA MET A 829 27.18 -23.53 20.64
C MET A 829 27.96 -23.07 21.87
N LEU A 830 27.73 -21.82 22.29
CA LEU A 830 28.39 -21.23 23.46
C LEU A 830 28.00 -21.94 24.75
N THR A 831 26.74 -22.36 24.87
CA THR A 831 26.24 -23.10 26.02
C THR A 831 26.92 -24.46 26.11
N PHE A 832 27.01 -25.21 25.01
CA PHE A 832 27.74 -26.48 24.96
C PHE A 832 29.23 -26.31 25.29
N TYR A 833 29.87 -25.27 24.76
CA TYR A 833 31.26 -24.93 25.09
C TYR A 833 31.47 -24.71 26.59
N ARG A 834 30.56 -23.99 27.24
CA ARG A 834 30.61 -23.72 28.69
C ARG A 834 30.39 -24.98 29.52
N VAL A 835 29.40 -25.80 29.15
CA VAL A 835 29.13 -27.09 29.81
C VAL A 835 30.34 -28.01 29.69
N GLN A 836 31.00 -28.03 28.54
CA GLN A 836 32.24 -28.80 28.32
C GLN A 836 33.38 -28.35 29.26
N GLN A 837 33.56 -27.04 29.48
CA GLN A 837 34.58 -26.56 30.43
C GLN A 837 34.28 -26.97 31.88
N GLN A 838 33.01 -27.07 32.25
CA GLN A 838 32.59 -27.39 33.63
C GLN A 838 32.60 -28.89 33.94
N SER A 839 32.36 -29.76 32.95
CA SER A 839 32.09 -31.19 33.18
C SER A 839 33.32 -32.10 33.10
N GLY A 840 34.45 -31.67 32.52
CA GLY A 840 35.71 -32.42 32.47
C GLY A 840 35.70 -33.75 31.68
N TYR A 841 34.54 -34.36 31.48
CA TYR A 841 34.30 -35.63 30.79
C TYR A 841 33.42 -35.37 29.55
N GLY A 842 33.92 -35.72 28.36
CA GLY A 842 33.15 -35.68 27.10
C GLY A 842 33.61 -34.65 26.05
N GLY A 843 34.65 -33.86 26.34
CA GLY A 843 35.10 -32.77 25.47
C GLY A 843 35.59 -33.17 24.06
N GLN A 844 35.91 -34.45 23.84
CA GLN A 844 36.33 -34.94 22.52
C GLN A 844 35.13 -35.19 21.60
N LYS A 845 34.07 -35.88 22.08
CA LYS A 845 32.84 -36.12 21.31
C LYS A 845 32.11 -34.82 20.93
N VAL A 846 32.13 -33.80 21.80
CA VAL A 846 31.52 -32.49 21.49
C VAL A 846 32.36 -31.69 20.49
N ARG A 847 33.69 -31.73 20.58
CA ARG A 847 34.59 -31.13 19.56
C ARG A 847 34.48 -31.80 18.20
N ASP A 848 34.27 -33.11 18.18
CA ASP A 848 34.09 -33.89 16.94
C ASP A 848 32.75 -33.55 16.25
N VAL A 849 31.73 -33.15 17.02
CA VAL A 849 30.40 -32.74 16.51
C VAL A 849 30.33 -31.23 16.21
N PHE A 850 30.98 -30.39 17.02
CA PHE A 850 30.97 -28.93 16.91
C PHE A 850 32.40 -28.36 16.98
N PRO A 851 33.05 -28.10 15.83
CA PRO A 851 34.38 -27.52 15.78
C PRO A 851 34.35 -26.06 16.27
N ILE A 852 34.74 -25.84 17.53
CA ILE A 852 34.79 -24.53 18.20
C ILE A 852 35.72 -23.53 17.49
N ASP A 853 36.73 -24.05 16.79
CA ASP A 853 37.63 -23.30 15.90
C ASP A 853 36.88 -22.60 14.75
N GLN A 854 35.63 -22.98 14.49
CA GLN A 854 34.82 -22.46 13.39
C GLN A 854 33.71 -21.51 13.86
N ILE A 855 33.57 -21.25 15.17
CA ILE A 855 32.59 -20.28 15.71
C ILE A 855 32.84 -18.87 15.16
N GLY A 856 34.12 -18.49 14.98
CA GLY A 856 34.48 -17.21 14.37
C GLY A 856 33.88 -17.06 12.96
N PHE A 857 33.73 -18.16 12.23
CA PHE A 857 33.12 -18.12 10.91
C PHE A 857 31.60 -17.88 11.00
N VAL A 858 30.90 -18.61 11.86
CA VAL A 858 29.45 -18.43 12.08
C VAL A 858 29.14 -17.01 12.55
N MET A 859 29.96 -16.45 13.43
CA MET A 859 29.82 -15.07 13.91
C MET A 859 30.03 -14.03 12.80
N ALA A 860 30.98 -14.26 11.89
CA ALA A 860 31.18 -13.37 10.74
C ALA A 860 30.00 -13.41 9.77
N GLY A 861 29.44 -14.59 9.50
CA GLY A 861 28.21 -14.75 8.71
C GLY A 861 27.02 -14.03 9.34
N HIS A 862 26.82 -14.20 10.65
CA HIS A 862 25.76 -13.52 11.42
C HIS A 862 25.88 -11.99 11.34
N PHE A 863 27.10 -11.46 11.42
CA PHE A 863 27.36 -10.03 11.29
C PHE A 863 27.03 -9.52 9.87
N ILE A 864 27.38 -10.27 8.83
CA ILE A 864 27.01 -9.93 7.44
C ILE A 864 25.48 -9.88 7.29
N GLN A 865 24.77 -10.87 7.83
CA GLN A 865 23.30 -10.94 7.80
C GLN A 865 22.63 -9.78 8.55
N ALA A 866 23.20 -9.39 9.70
CA ALA A 866 22.71 -8.21 10.43
C ALA A 866 22.83 -6.93 9.60
N ILE A 867 23.94 -6.75 8.87
CA ILE A 867 24.14 -5.61 7.97
C ILE A 867 23.17 -5.68 6.78
N GLN A 868 23.02 -6.85 6.15
CA GLN A 868 22.08 -7.04 5.05
C GLN A 868 20.65 -6.71 5.49
N TRP A 869 20.20 -7.20 6.65
CA TRP A 869 18.88 -6.89 7.19
C TRP A 869 18.66 -5.38 7.38
N ALA A 870 19.66 -4.69 7.94
CA ALA A 870 19.61 -3.23 8.10
C ALA A 870 19.53 -2.51 6.74
N LEU A 871 20.31 -2.95 5.74
CA LEU A 871 20.30 -2.38 4.39
C LEU A 871 19.02 -2.67 3.62
N VAL A 872 18.43 -3.86 3.76
CA VAL A 872 17.12 -4.21 3.18
C VAL A 872 16.03 -3.36 3.80
N THR A 873 16.04 -3.19 5.13
CA THR A 873 15.08 -2.34 5.83
C THR A 873 15.22 -0.87 5.40
N ALA A 874 16.45 -0.37 5.29
CA ALA A 874 16.71 0.98 4.78
C ALA A 874 16.26 1.14 3.31
N SER A 875 16.47 0.10 2.48
CA SER A 875 16.01 0.06 1.09
C SER A 875 14.48 0.07 1.02
N LEU A 876 13.79 -0.71 1.87
CA LEU A 876 12.32 -0.72 1.94
C LEU A 876 11.78 0.70 2.23
N ILE A 877 12.37 1.39 3.21
CA ILE A 877 11.95 2.76 3.55
C ILE A 877 12.22 3.71 2.38
N ALA A 878 13.41 3.65 1.77
CA ALA A 878 13.74 4.49 0.62
C ALA A 878 12.82 4.23 -0.58
N ALA A 879 12.46 2.97 -0.85
CA ALA A 879 11.52 2.58 -1.90
C ALA A 879 10.11 3.10 -1.62
N ALA A 880 9.65 3.01 -0.37
CA ALA A 880 8.33 3.52 0.00
C ALA A 880 8.26 5.06 -0.05
N VAL A 881 9.33 5.76 0.33
CA VAL A 881 9.45 7.22 0.15
C VAL A 881 9.49 7.60 -1.33
N ALA A 882 10.20 6.84 -2.16
CA ALA A 882 10.21 7.03 -3.61
C ALA A 882 8.81 6.83 -4.20
N GLN A 883 8.09 5.80 -3.76
CA GLN A 883 6.73 5.50 -4.18
C GLN A 883 5.74 6.59 -3.78
N GLU A 884 5.89 7.19 -2.60
CA GLU A 884 5.07 8.33 -2.16
C GLU A 884 5.28 9.57 -3.04
N ARG A 885 6.51 9.78 -3.53
CA ARG A 885 6.91 10.95 -4.34
C ARG A 885 6.71 10.77 -5.85
N ILE A 886 6.11 9.66 -6.27
CA ILE A 886 6.00 9.32 -7.68
C ILE A 886 5.11 10.29 -8.48
N ASP A 887 4.11 10.87 -7.82
CA ASP A 887 3.18 11.82 -8.42
C ASP A 887 3.88 13.17 -8.74
N GLU A 888 4.98 13.49 -8.07
CA GLU A 888 5.80 14.70 -8.32
C GLU A 888 6.80 14.51 -9.47
N ALA A 889 6.94 13.30 -9.99
CA ALA A 889 7.89 13.00 -11.06
C ALA A 889 7.37 13.43 -12.43
N GLU A 890 8.23 14.09 -13.22
CA GLU A 890 7.93 14.56 -14.57
C GLU A 890 7.51 13.39 -15.48
N VAL A 891 6.30 13.48 -16.04
CA VAL A 891 5.78 12.57 -17.07
C VAL A 891 6.30 13.02 -18.42
N LEU A 892 6.99 12.13 -19.11
CA LEU A 892 7.57 12.37 -20.42
C LEU A 892 6.68 11.75 -21.52
N PRO A 893 6.64 12.33 -22.73
CA PRO A 893 5.97 11.71 -23.86
C PRO A 893 6.68 10.41 -24.28
N ILE A 894 5.90 9.41 -24.72
CA ILE A 894 6.44 8.13 -25.19
C ILE A 894 7.22 8.37 -26.50
N PRO A 895 8.48 7.90 -26.61
CA PRO A 895 9.26 8.00 -27.84
C PRO A 895 8.56 7.32 -29.03
N SER A 896 8.62 7.92 -30.22
CA SER A 896 7.96 7.40 -31.45
C SER A 896 8.38 5.97 -31.84
N VAL A 897 9.63 5.60 -31.54
CA VAL A 897 10.17 4.25 -31.76
C VAL A 897 9.55 3.22 -30.79
N GLU A 898 9.37 3.59 -29.51
CA GLU A 898 8.75 2.71 -28.52
C GLU A 898 7.24 2.61 -28.73
N ALA A 899 6.58 3.64 -29.25
CA ALA A 899 5.17 3.58 -29.65
C ALA A 899 4.91 2.53 -30.77
N GLY A 900 5.85 2.40 -31.72
CA GLY A 900 5.83 1.36 -32.75
C GLY A 900 6.05 -0.06 -32.19
N CYS A 901 7.04 -0.22 -31.30
CA CYS A 901 7.29 -1.48 -30.59
C CYS A 901 6.15 -1.88 -29.64
N LEU A 902 5.48 -0.92 -29.00
CA LEU A 902 4.31 -1.16 -28.15
C LEU A 902 3.14 -1.69 -28.98
N ASN A 903 2.91 -1.14 -30.17
CA ASN A 903 1.89 -1.66 -31.11
C ASN A 903 2.28 -3.02 -31.70
N GLN A 904 3.57 -3.27 -31.99
CA GLN A 904 4.07 -4.57 -32.46
C GLN A 904 4.09 -5.65 -31.36
N ALA A 905 4.23 -5.30 -30.08
CA ALA A 905 4.17 -6.25 -28.97
C ALA A 905 2.78 -6.90 -28.83
N PHE A 906 1.74 -6.28 -29.38
CA PHE A 906 0.39 -6.85 -29.51
C PHE A 906 0.17 -7.63 -30.81
N ASP A 907 1.09 -7.52 -31.77
CA ASP A 907 1.01 -8.20 -33.06
C ASP A 907 1.87 -9.48 -33.05
N SER A 908 1.21 -10.64 -33.06
CA SER A 908 1.79 -11.96 -32.80
C SER A 908 2.75 -12.52 -33.86
N ARG A 909 3.38 -11.69 -34.69
CA ARG A 909 4.30 -12.19 -35.73
C ARG A 909 5.74 -12.36 -35.28
N VAL A 910 6.12 -11.97 -34.05
CA VAL A 910 7.53 -11.96 -33.62
C VAL A 910 7.94 -13.18 -32.78
N VAL A 911 7.06 -14.18 -32.58
CA VAL A 911 7.44 -15.41 -31.85
C VAL A 911 8.04 -16.49 -32.76
N ASP A 912 7.94 -16.37 -34.09
CA ASP A 912 8.46 -17.40 -35.02
C ASP A 912 9.82 -17.08 -35.67
N GLU A 913 10.43 -15.92 -35.44
CA GLU A 913 11.61 -15.50 -36.24
C GLU A 913 12.96 -15.45 -35.51
N HIS A 914 13.11 -16.01 -34.31
CA HIS A 914 14.41 -16.08 -33.62
C HIS A 914 14.90 -17.51 -33.34
N ILE A 915 14.70 -18.41 -34.30
CA ILE A 915 15.48 -19.66 -34.45
C ILE A 915 15.90 -19.83 -35.91
N SER A 916 16.81 -18.97 -36.36
CA SER A 916 17.71 -19.05 -37.52
C SER A 916 18.11 -17.60 -37.79
N THR A 917 19.37 -17.18 -37.79
CA THR A 917 20.44 -17.69 -38.62
C THR A 917 21.73 -17.05 -38.11
N ILE A 918 22.78 -17.87 -38.02
CA ILE A 918 24.16 -17.42 -37.88
C ILE A 918 24.60 -16.86 -39.24
N SER A 919 25.38 -15.77 -39.22
CA SER A 919 26.28 -15.26 -40.29
C SER A 919 25.69 -14.75 -41.61
N TYR A 920 25.91 -13.47 -41.94
CA TYR A 920 26.90 -13.01 -42.95
C TYR A 920 26.73 -11.49 -43.19
N THR A 921 27.83 -10.73 -43.18
CA THR A 921 27.94 -9.41 -43.84
C THR A 921 27.97 -9.60 -45.36
N PRO A 922 27.36 -8.72 -46.18
CA PRO A 922 28.20 -7.72 -46.85
C PRO A 922 27.53 -6.36 -47.22
N THR A 923 28.45 -5.40 -47.41
CA THR A 923 28.49 -4.15 -48.19
C THR A 923 27.36 -3.70 -49.13
N GLN A 924 27.15 -2.37 -49.09
CA GLN A 924 26.71 -1.43 -50.14
C GLN A 924 26.30 -1.98 -51.52
N SER A 925 25.08 -1.65 -51.96
CA SER A 925 24.81 -1.07 -53.29
C SER A 925 23.36 -0.56 -53.39
N SER A 926 23.23 0.53 -54.13
CA SER A 926 22.01 1.24 -54.50
C SER A 926 21.14 0.45 -55.48
N VAL A 927 19.84 0.30 -55.23
CA VAL A 927 18.83 0.05 -56.28
C VAL A 927 17.49 0.73 -55.95
N THR A 928 17.02 1.46 -56.96
CA THR A 928 15.73 2.14 -57.16
C THR A 928 14.50 1.24 -56.98
N ILE A 929 13.44 1.78 -56.35
CA ILE A 929 12.12 1.13 -56.22
C ILE A 929 11.24 1.50 -57.42
N ASP A 930 10.79 0.47 -58.14
CA ASP A 930 9.76 0.51 -59.20
C ASP A 930 8.35 0.66 -58.57
N PRO A 931 7.55 1.66 -58.96
CA PRO A 931 6.20 1.86 -58.46
C PRO A 931 5.19 1.10 -59.34
N SER A 932 5.19 -0.24 -59.31
CA SER A 932 4.12 -1.02 -59.95
C SER A 932 3.98 -2.46 -59.43
N ALA A 933 3.46 -2.65 -58.22
CA ALA A 933 2.84 -3.94 -57.87
C ALA A 933 1.79 -3.80 -56.76
N THR A 934 0.56 -4.14 -57.14
CA THR A 934 -0.73 -4.05 -56.45
C THR A 934 -0.91 -5.01 -55.26
N VAL A 935 -1.45 -4.44 -54.17
CA VAL A 935 -2.47 -4.95 -53.23
C VAL A 935 -2.73 -6.46 -53.20
N LYS A 936 -2.41 -7.09 -52.06
CA LYS A 936 -3.31 -7.97 -51.31
C LYS A 936 -2.98 -7.97 -49.83
#